data_AF-A0AA88AH34-F1
#
_entry.id   AF-A0AA88AH34-F1
#
_cell.length_a   1.000
_cell.length_b   1.000
_cell.length_c   1.000
_cell.angle_alpha   90.00
_cell.angle_beta   90.00
_cell.angle_gamma   90.00
#
_symmetry.space_group_name_H-M   'P 1'
#
loop_
_entity.id
_entity.type
_entity.pdbx_description
1 polymer ?
#
loop_
_entity_poly.entity_id
_entity_poly.type
_entity_poly.pdbx_seq_one_letter_code
_entity_poly.pdbx_strand_id
1 'polypeptide(L)'
;MEIVAGFFLLLSATLAHGQRQTGFISIDCGSPPNFSYEDPDTRITYVADGAFVETGINRNISSEYAYPNNPNLPLPLSDLRSFPQGSKNCYTLEPAARSGSKNLIRAAFLYGNYDGENKPPEFDLYLDVNLWFTVKFSNLSEIVITEIISTTLKDTIHICLVDKGLGTPFISALELRPLNNSVYDTEFGANASLVLVERLDIGKTNGTGRYEDDVYDRIWFSDISTTWDPINTSSAVNNYENGYRVPLEVIQTGAKPRTSGGSLELKWSTTDSSSKFYVYMHFAEVEELGRNQSRKFNVTWNGTPLFGPLSPGYLHATTVSNSRALVGKDHQISIRKTEDSTHPPILNAVEIYMAKQKNESSTYSEDASTPRFLLGLFPFFSQELAFILNRNLSSSNLSGAIASSISNLSFLESLDLSNNNLTGPIPESMEDLKSLKFLNLEGNQLSGVVPNALLERSEDGSLILSVDSRNLCSSGSCREKKKDIVIPIVASLASAAVLLIVLILVWKQRRKKKSEILRKTGRHVVIKKSQYSFAEVVEITNNFQTEIGKGGFGMVYHGYLKDGTQVAIKMLSPSSSQGPREFQTEAELLMRIHHRNLATFVGYCDDDDKLALIYEYMPNGNLKGYLSDKNSELSWEMRIRIAIDAAQGLEYLHHGCKPPVVHRDVKTTNILLGENLDAKIADFGLSKVFASDNDTNVETTVMGTAGYLDPEYYNSQKLTEKSDVFSFGVVLLELITGQPAIIRNEETVHVIQWVKSELEQGNTQSIIDKRLQDNFDVNSVYKALDVAMACTTSSSQQRATMSYVLTELKQCLEIELSKDITETASRPAQNFHFQSYSSTFEMSSIYTDSMNMDSFTTPLAR
;
A
#
# COMPACT_ATOMS: atom_id res chain seq x y z
N MET A 1 -4.53 -43.01 -38.13
CA MET A 1 -4.83 -41.60 -37.84
C MET A 1 -5.77 -41.42 -36.65
N GLU A 2 -6.62 -42.39 -36.30
CA GLU A 2 -7.54 -42.28 -35.15
C GLU A 2 -6.88 -42.49 -33.77
N ILE A 3 -5.78 -43.26 -33.68
CA ILE A 3 -5.07 -43.50 -32.41
C ILE A 3 -4.26 -42.26 -31.96
N VAL A 4 -3.81 -41.44 -32.91
CA VAL A 4 -3.05 -40.20 -32.63
C VAL A 4 -3.99 -39.07 -32.18
N ALA A 5 -5.22 -39.02 -32.70
CA ALA A 5 -6.25 -38.07 -32.26
C ALA A 5 -6.75 -38.37 -30.84
N GLY A 6 -6.90 -39.65 -30.48
CA GLY A 6 -7.25 -40.06 -29.11
C GLY A 6 -6.15 -39.73 -28.09
N PHE A 7 -4.88 -39.86 -28.47
CA PHE A 7 -3.75 -39.49 -27.61
C PHE A 7 -3.63 -37.97 -27.42
N PHE A 8 -3.89 -37.17 -28.46
CA PHE A 8 -3.91 -35.70 -28.33
C PHE A 8 -5.09 -35.20 -27.49
N LEU A 9 -6.27 -35.83 -27.57
CA LEU A 9 -7.43 -35.48 -26.74
C LEU A 9 -7.20 -35.83 -25.25
N LEU A 10 -6.64 -37.00 -24.96
CA LEU A 10 -6.27 -37.39 -23.59
C LEU A 10 -5.13 -36.52 -23.03
N LEU A 11 -4.10 -36.20 -23.82
CA LEU A 11 -3.05 -35.26 -23.39
C LEU A 11 -3.60 -33.85 -23.19
N SER A 12 -4.50 -33.35 -24.04
CA SER A 12 -5.14 -32.05 -23.86
C SER A 12 -6.06 -31.99 -22.65
N ALA A 13 -6.75 -33.09 -22.30
CA ALA A 13 -7.57 -33.17 -21.10
C ALA A 13 -6.71 -33.18 -19.82
N THR A 14 -5.58 -33.91 -19.83
CA THR A 14 -4.63 -33.92 -18.69
C THR A 14 -3.82 -32.63 -18.56
N LEU A 15 -3.48 -31.96 -19.67
CA LEU A 15 -2.81 -30.65 -19.66
C LEU A 15 -3.78 -29.51 -19.30
N ALA A 16 -5.07 -29.60 -19.69
CA ALA A 16 -6.08 -28.62 -19.30
C ALA A 16 -6.44 -28.73 -17.80
N HIS A 17 -6.49 -29.93 -17.24
CA HIS A 17 -6.75 -30.12 -15.80
C HIS A 17 -5.59 -29.62 -14.93
N GLY A 18 -4.34 -29.85 -15.35
CA GLY A 18 -3.17 -29.32 -14.64
C GLY A 18 -3.01 -27.79 -14.73
N GLN A 19 -3.61 -27.14 -15.73
CA GLN A 19 -3.65 -25.68 -15.85
C GLN A 19 -4.78 -25.01 -15.05
N ARG A 20 -5.90 -25.72 -14.78
CA ARG A 20 -7.14 -25.14 -14.18
C ARG A 20 -7.00 -24.66 -12.74
N GLN A 21 -6.10 -25.25 -11.94
CA GLN A 21 -5.93 -24.92 -10.51
C GLN A 21 -4.58 -24.27 -10.21
N THR A 22 -3.84 -23.87 -11.25
CA THR A 22 -2.49 -23.34 -11.07
C THR A 22 -2.54 -22.05 -10.24
N GLY A 23 -1.97 -22.10 -9.03
CA GLY A 23 -1.93 -20.97 -8.10
C GLY A 23 -3.17 -20.77 -7.24
N PHE A 24 -4.11 -21.73 -7.20
CA PHE A 24 -5.21 -21.71 -6.24
C PHE A 24 -4.69 -21.96 -4.82
N ILE A 25 -5.27 -21.25 -3.85
CA ILE A 25 -5.13 -21.54 -2.42
C ILE A 25 -6.52 -21.82 -1.89
N SER A 26 -6.73 -22.99 -1.29
CA SER A 26 -8.04 -23.41 -0.75
C SER A 26 -7.82 -24.02 0.63
N ILE A 27 -8.31 -23.31 1.65
CA ILE A 27 -8.02 -23.61 3.05
C ILE A 27 -9.32 -24.02 3.74
N ASP A 28 -9.30 -25.18 4.37
CA ASP A 28 -10.32 -25.67 5.27
C ASP A 28 -9.91 -25.31 6.71
N CYS A 29 -10.53 -24.26 7.24
CA CYS A 29 -10.11 -23.65 8.49
C CYS A 29 -10.67 -24.44 9.68
N GLY A 30 -9.80 -24.81 10.62
CA GLY A 30 -10.17 -25.65 11.76
C GLY A 30 -10.14 -27.16 11.50
N SER A 31 -9.86 -27.59 10.27
CA SER A 31 -9.64 -29.01 9.97
C SER A 31 -8.38 -29.56 10.67
N PRO A 32 -8.26 -30.90 10.84
CA PRO A 32 -7.12 -31.50 11.52
C PRO A 32 -5.76 -31.18 10.86
N PRO A 33 -4.65 -31.09 11.62
CA PRO A 33 -3.33 -30.84 11.04
C PRO A 33 -2.94 -31.90 9.99
N ASN A 34 -2.31 -31.48 8.89
CA ASN A 34 -1.95 -32.32 7.74
C ASN A 34 -3.16 -32.98 7.04
N PHE A 35 -4.38 -32.51 7.29
CA PHE A 35 -5.55 -32.93 6.55
C PHE A 35 -5.58 -32.25 5.18
N SER A 36 -5.82 -33.04 4.15
CA SER A 36 -6.04 -32.57 2.78
C SER A 36 -6.97 -33.54 2.07
N TYR A 37 -7.89 -33.00 1.30
CA TYR A 37 -8.82 -33.78 0.49
C TYR A 37 -9.14 -33.03 -0.79
N GLU A 38 -9.52 -33.78 -1.80
CA GLU A 38 -10.12 -33.25 -3.01
C GLU A 38 -11.63 -33.26 -2.83
N ASP A 39 -12.25 -32.08 -2.90
CA ASP A 39 -13.69 -31.94 -2.90
C ASP A 39 -14.26 -32.67 -4.13
N PRO A 40 -15.16 -33.65 -3.95
CA PRO A 40 -15.58 -34.53 -5.04
C PRO A 40 -16.40 -33.81 -6.12
N ASP A 41 -17.06 -32.71 -5.75
CA ASP A 41 -17.97 -31.96 -6.61
C ASP A 41 -17.19 -30.94 -7.45
N THR A 42 -16.30 -30.18 -6.82
CA THR A 42 -15.52 -29.11 -7.46
C THR A 42 -14.16 -29.57 -7.97
N ARG A 43 -13.69 -30.74 -7.53
CA ARG A 43 -12.33 -31.26 -7.76
C ARG A 43 -11.23 -30.38 -7.15
N ILE A 44 -11.58 -29.44 -6.27
CA ILE A 44 -10.63 -28.53 -5.63
C ILE A 44 -10.01 -29.22 -4.44
N THR A 45 -8.68 -29.20 -4.36
CA THR A 45 -7.97 -29.72 -3.19
C THR A 45 -7.97 -28.67 -2.08
N TYR A 46 -8.55 -29.01 -0.93
CA TYR A 46 -8.47 -28.25 0.30
C TYR A 46 -7.33 -28.77 1.19
N VAL A 47 -6.71 -27.86 1.93
CA VAL A 47 -5.67 -28.16 2.92
C VAL A 47 -6.00 -27.52 4.26
N ALA A 48 -5.48 -28.11 5.33
CA ALA A 48 -5.60 -27.56 6.66
C ALA A 48 -4.91 -26.18 6.80
N ASP A 49 -5.47 -25.34 7.67
CA ASP A 49 -5.06 -23.95 7.85
C ASP A 49 -3.75 -23.72 8.62
N GLY A 50 -3.20 -24.74 9.29
CA GLY A 50 -2.07 -24.57 10.20
C GLY A 50 -0.79 -24.00 9.58
N ALA A 51 -0.63 -24.05 8.26
CA ALA A 51 0.49 -23.41 7.55
C ALA A 51 0.28 -21.90 7.31
N PHE A 52 -0.95 -21.40 7.47
CA PHE A 52 -1.36 -20.04 7.11
C PHE A 52 -1.68 -19.17 8.32
N VAL A 53 -1.89 -19.77 9.50
CA VAL A 53 -2.25 -19.08 10.73
C VAL A 53 -1.63 -19.75 11.96
N GLU A 54 -1.08 -18.96 12.88
CA GLU A 54 -0.36 -19.45 14.06
C GLU A 54 -1.21 -19.49 15.35
N THR A 55 -2.40 -18.90 15.33
CA THR A 55 -3.28 -18.74 16.51
C THR A 55 -4.65 -19.38 16.31
N GLY A 56 -5.51 -19.34 17.33
CA GLY A 56 -6.88 -19.86 17.28
C GLY A 56 -7.02 -21.32 17.67
N ILE A 57 -8.27 -21.76 17.76
CA ILE A 57 -8.68 -23.07 18.25
C ILE A 57 -9.62 -23.70 17.23
N ASN A 58 -9.33 -24.93 16.81
CA ASN A 58 -10.18 -25.72 15.94
C ASN A 58 -11.47 -26.10 16.67
N ARG A 59 -12.60 -25.95 16.01
CA ARG A 59 -13.94 -26.26 16.52
C ARG A 59 -14.75 -26.91 15.42
N ASN A 60 -15.69 -27.75 15.84
CA ASN A 60 -16.71 -28.31 14.97
C ASN A 60 -18.01 -27.57 15.24
N ILE A 61 -18.81 -27.38 14.21
CA ILE A 61 -20.19 -26.92 14.41
C ILE A 61 -20.99 -27.97 15.20
N SER A 62 -22.08 -27.54 15.83
CA SER A 62 -23.00 -28.45 16.52
C SER A 62 -23.56 -29.51 15.56
N SER A 63 -23.73 -30.74 16.05
CA SER A 63 -24.32 -31.84 15.28
C SER A 63 -25.72 -31.56 14.75
N GLU A 64 -26.42 -30.57 15.31
CA GLU A 64 -27.71 -30.09 14.81
C GLU A 64 -27.59 -29.49 13.39
N TYR A 65 -26.47 -28.83 13.10
CA TYR A 65 -26.20 -28.15 11.83
C TYR A 65 -25.23 -28.92 10.92
N ALA A 66 -24.59 -29.97 11.44
CA ALA A 66 -23.67 -30.84 10.71
C ALA A 66 -24.37 -32.04 10.05
N TYR A 67 -23.60 -32.81 9.27
CA TYR A 67 -24.02 -34.13 8.80
C TYR A 67 -24.33 -35.06 10.00
N PRO A 68 -25.42 -35.86 9.96
CA PRO A 68 -26.33 -36.10 8.83
C PRO A 68 -27.54 -35.16 8.74
N ASN A 69 -27.72 -34.24 9.70
CA ASN A 69 -28.90 -33.36 9.75
C ASN A 69 -28.88 -32.31 8.63
N ASN A 70 -27.69 -31.95 8.13
CA ASN A 70 -27.51 -31.13 6.94
C ASN A 70 -26.64 -31.87 5.89
N PRO A 71 -27.24 -32.74 5.05
CA PRO A 71 -26.49 -33.59 4.12
C PRO A 71 -25.89 -32.82 2.93
N ASN A 72 -26.33 -31.59 2.67
CA ASN A 72 -25.85 -30.76 1.57
C ASN A 72 -24.83 -29.70 2.04
N LEU A 73 -24.35 -29.79 3.28
CA LEU A 73 -23.38 -28.83 3.81
C LEU A 73 -22.02 -29.03 3.11
N PRO A 74 -21.44 -27.98 2.49
CA PRO A 74 -20.08 -28.04 1.98
C PRO A 74 -19.09 -28.44 3.06
N LEU A 75 -18.17 -29.36 2.74
CA LEU A 75 -17.25 -29.93 3.71
C LEU A 75 -16.42 -28.87 4.48
N PRO A 76 -15.87 -27.81 3.84
CA PRO A 76 -15.15 -26.75 4.55
C PRO A 76 -15.98 -25.90 5.53
N LEU A 77 -17.30 -26.10 5.59
CA LEU A 77 -18.19 -25.42 6.56
C LEU A 77 -18.52 -26.30 7.77
N SER A 78 -18.04 -27.55 7.81
CA SER A 78 -18.29 -28.48 8.92
C SER A 78 -17.39 -28.18 10.13
N ASP A 79 -16.20 -27.65 9.86
CA ASP A 79 -15.21 -27.24 10.85
C ASP A 79 -14.97 -25.73 10.75
N LEU A 80 -14.42 -25.14 11.81
CA LEU A 80 -14.00 -23.73 11.85
C LEU A 80 -12.83 -23.52 12.78
N ARG A 81 -12.03 -22.49 12.50
CA ARG A 81 -11.06 -21.94 13.45
C ARG A 81 -11.64 -20.73 14.16
N SER A 82 -11.72 -20.83 15.48
CA SER A 82 -12.21 -19.79 16.39
C SER A 82 -11.06 -19.05 17.07
N PHE A 83 -11.20 -17.74 17.29
CA PHE A 83 -10.14 -16.87 17.85
C PHE A 83 -10.59 -16.18 19.16
N PRO A 84 -10.68 -16.92 20.28
CA PRO A 84 -11.10 -16.34 21.56
C PRO A 84 -10.02 -15.49 22.25
N GLN A 85 -8.80 -15.46 21.72
CA GLN A 85 -7.71 -14.61 22.22
C GLN A 85 -7.19 -13.67 21.15
N GLY A 86 -6.82 -12.46 21.58
CA GLY A 86 -6.27 -11.42 20.71
C GLY A 86 -7.36 -10.61 20.01
N SER A 87 -7.14 -9.31 19.88
CA SER A 87 -8.07 -8.39 19.21
C SER A 87 -7.99 -8.47 17.67
N LYS A 88 -6.93 -9.06 17.12
CA LYS A 88 -6.70 -9.23 15.68
C LYS A 88 -5.95 -10.53 15.42
N ASN A 89 -6.48 -11.36 14.53
CA ASN A 89 -5.87 -12.63 14.12
C ASN A 89 -5.84 -12.72 12.59
N CYS A 90 -4.68 -13.04 12.02
CA CYS A 90 -4.47 -12.93 10.57
C CYS A 90 -3.98 -14.25 9.96
N TYR A 91 -4.56 -14.58 8.81
CA TYR A 91 -4.01 -15.54 7.87
C TYR A 91 -3.00 -14.83 6.98
N THR A 92 -1.92 -15.52 6.62
CA THR A 92 -0.94 -15.05 5.64
C THR A 92 -1.00 -15.94 4.41
N LEU A 93 -1.30 -15.35 3.25
CA LEU A 93 -1.38 -16.02 1.96
C LEU A 93 -0.26 -15.54 1.05
N GLU A 94 0.33 -16.45 0.27
CA GLU A 94 1.37 -16.16 -0.73
C GLU A 94 0.87 -16.50 -2.14
N PRO A 95 0.38 -15.52 -2.92
CA PRO A 95 -0.11 -15.78 -4.27
C PRO A 95 1.01 -16.29 -5.19
N ALA A 96 0.68 -17.24 -6.08
CA ALA A 96 1.66 -17.84 -6.99
C ALA A 96 2.30 -16.83 -7.97
N ALA A 97 1.58 -15.76 -8.32
CA ALA A 97 2.09 -14.65 -9.11
C ALA A 97 2.46 -13.47 -8.20
N ARG A 98 3.72 -13.02 -8.29
CA ARG A 98 4.32 -11.92 -7.50
C ARG A 98 3.57 -10.59 -7.65
N SER A 99 3.99 -9.58 -6.88
CA SER A 99 3.46 -8.20 -6.87
C SER A 99 2.90 -7.73 -8.24
N GLY A 100 1.66 -7.23 -8.22
CA GLY A 100 0.89 -6.76 -9.38
C GLY A 100 -0.16 -7.74 -9.90
N SER A 101 -0.32 -8.92 -9.28
CA SER A 101 -1.34 -9.91 -9.66
C SER A 101 -2.74 -9.54 -9.13
N LYS A 102 -3.77 -9.65 -9.97
CA LYS A 102 -5.18 -9.48 -9.57
C LYS A 102 -5.71 -10.82 -9.07
N ASN A 103 -6.30 -10.84 -7.89
CA ASN A 103 -6.79 -12.06 -7.25
C ASN A 103 -8.22 -11.86 -6.74
N LEU A 104 -9.05 -12.89 -6.89
CA LEU A 104 -10.32 -13.03 -6.19
C LEU A 104 -10.04 -13.79 -4.90
N ILE A 105 -10.51 -13.25 -3.77
CA ILE A 105 -10.35 -13.82 -2.44
C ILE A 105 -11.75 -14.01 -1.87
N ARG A 106 -12.02 -15.18 -1.30
CA ARG A 106 -13.31 -15.56 -0.75
C ARG A 106 -13.13 -16.07 0.68
N ALA A 107 -13.92 -15.54 1.60
CA ALA A 107 -14.01 -16.04 2.98
C ALA A 107 -15.44 -16.54 3.24
N ALA A 108 -15.55 -17.71 3.87
CA ALA A 108 -16.83 -18.34 4.21
C ALA A 108 -16.93 -18.66 5.70
N PHE A 109 -18.14 -18.51 6.23
CA PHE A 109 -18.44 -18.61 7.65
C PHE A 109 -19.75 -19.36 7.87
N LEU A 110 -19.74 -20.35 8.75
CA LEU A 110 -20.93 -20.94 9.33
C LEU A 110 -20.77 -21.00 10.85
N TYR A 111 -21.60 -20.27 11.60
CA TYR A 111 -21.53 -20.27 13.06
C TYR A 111 -21.92 -21.65 13.63
N GLY A 112 -23.06 -22.20 13.20
CA GLY A 112 -23.48 -23.55 13.54
C GLY A 112 -23.46 -23.85 15.05
N ASN A 113 -23.62 -22.82 15.89
CA ASN A 113 -23.58 -22.89 17.35
C ASN A 113 -22.38 -23.67 17.91
N TYR A 114 -21.19 -23.50 17.32
CA TYR A 114 -19.99 -24.28 17.67
C TYR A 114 -19.54 -24.13 19.15
N ASP A 115 -19.90 -23.03 19.80
CA ASP A 115 -19.57 -22.73 21.20
C ASP A 115 -20.73 -22.99 22.17
N GLY A 116 -21.94 -23.30 21.68
CA GLY A 116 -23.12 -23.57 22.49
C GLY A 116 -23.82 -22.32 23.07
N GLU A 117 -23.38 -21.12 22.71
CA GLU A 117 -23.92 -19.86 23.26
C GLU A 117 -25.23 -19.42 22.60
N ASN A 118 -25.62 -20.03 21.47
CA ASN A 118 -26.79 -19.67 20.67
C ASN A 118 -26.83 -18.18 20.27
N LYS A 119 -25.67 -17.53 20.22
CA LYS A 119 -25.53 -16.10 19.94
C LYS A 119 -24.43 -15.89 18.90
N PRO A 120 -24.78 -15.72 17.62
CA PRO A 120 -23.77 -15.54 16.59
C PRO A 120 -22.97 -14.25 16.83
N PRO A 121 -21.65 -14.26 16.59
CA PRO A 121 -20.79 -13.11 16.82
C PRO A 121 -20.90 -12.06 15.69
N GLU A 122 -20.47 -10.84 15.98
CA GLU A 122 -20.23 -9.80 14.97
C GLU A 122 -18.77 -9.34 15.06
N PHE A 123 -18.05 -9.36 13.94
CA PHE A 123 -16.63 -9.01 13.88
C PHE A 123 -16.24 -8.50 12.49
N ASP A 124 -15.10 -7.83 12.37
CA ASP A 124 -14.65 -7.25 11.10
C ASP A 124 -13.60 -8.12 10.40
N LEU A 125 -13.65 -8.15 9.08
CA LEU A 125 -12.71 -8.79 8.19
C LEU A 125 -11.93 -7.71 7.43
N TYR A 126 -10.60 -7.80 7.48
CA TYR A 126 -9.69 -6.88 6.83
C TYR A 126 -8.84 -7.61 5.79
N LEU A 127 -8.65 -6.96 4.64
CA LEU A 127 -7.62 -7.30 3.66
C LEU A 127 -6.43 -6.37 3.90
N ASP A 128 -5.36 -6.93 4.43
CA ASP A 128 -4.21 -6.25 5.03
C ASP A 128 -4.63 -5.28 6.15
N VAL A 129 -4.68 -3.99 5.83
CA VAL A 129 -5.08 -2.89 6.72
C VAL A 129 -6.44 -2.32 6.32
N ASN A 130 -6.99 -2.71 5.18
CA ASN A 130 -8.21 -2.13 4.64
C ASN A 130 -9.42 -2.98 5.03
N LEU A 131 -10.45 -2.33 5.59
CA LEU A 131 -11.71 -2.98 5.93
C LEU A 131 -12.33 -3.59 4.67
N TRP A 132 -12.51 -4.91 4.68
CA TRP A 132 -13.18 -5.65 3.62
C TRP A 132 -14.67 -5.76 3.93
N PHE A 133 -15.03 -6.36 5.07
CA PHE A 133 -16.42 -6.72 5.37
C PHE A 133 -16.67 -6.84 6.87
N THR A 134 -17.87 -6.51 7.35
CA THR A 134 -18.30 -6.82 8.72
C THR A 134 -19.12 -8.11 8.69
N VAL A 135 -18.58 -9.17 9.30
CA VAL A 135 -19.24 -10.47 9.38
C VAL A 135 -20.34 -10.40 10.42
N LYS A 136 -21.57 -10.71 10.00
CA LYS A 136 -22.77 -10.71 10.82
C LYS A 136 -23.73 -11.78 10.32
N PHE A 137 -24.45 -12.40 11.25
CA PHE A 137 -25.42 -13.45 10.96
C PHE A 137 -26.82 -13.04 11.43
N SER A 138 -27.81 -13.40 10.64
CA SER A 138 -29.24 -13.29 10.92
C SER A 138 -29.74 -14.48 11.74
N ASN A 139 -29.12 -15.65 11.60
CA ASN A 139 -29.46 -16.86 12.36
C ASN A 139 -28.26 -17.83 12.50
N LEU A 140 -28.46 -18.92 13.25
CA LEU A 140 -27.40 -19.88 13.61
C LEU A 140 -26.90 -20.75 12.44
N SER A 141 -27.73 -20.97 11.42
CA SER A 141 -27.47 -21.84 10.27
C SER A 141 -27.10 -21.07 9.00
N GLU A 142 -27.03 -19.74 9.08
CA GLU A 142 -26.72 -18.90 7.92
C GLU A 142 -25.27 -19.09 7.50
N ILE A 143 -25.07 -19.30 6.20
CA ILE A 143 -23.77 -19.33 5.57
C ILE A 143 -23.49 -17.94 5.04
N VAL A 144 -22.49 -17.27 5.59
CA VAL A 144 -22.03 -15.96 5.12
C VAL A 144 -20.83 -16.18 4.22
N ILE A 145 -20.91 -15.71 2.97
CA ILE A 145 -19.81 -15.74 2.00
C ILE A 145 -19.56 -14.31 1.55
N THR A 146 -18.30 -13.88 1.60
CA THR A 146 -17.89 -12.59 1.05
C THR A 146 -16.73 -12.80 0.08
N GLU A 147 -16.74 -12.03 -1.01
CA GLU A 147 -15.71 -12.05 -2.05
C GLU A 147 -15.15 -10.64 -2.26
N ILE A 148 -13.85 -10.57 -2.51
CA ILE A 148 -13.16 -9.35 -2.90
C ILE A 148 -12.19 -9.63 -4.04
N ILE A 149 -12.19 -8.76 -5.04
CA ILE A 149 -11.15 -8.70 -6.06
C ILE A 149 -10.18 -7.60 -5.67
N SER A 150 -8.90 -7.95 -5.54
CA SER A 150 -7.86 -6.99 -5.20
C SER A 150 -6.60 -7.25 -6.04
N THR A 151 -5.95 -6.16 -6.45
CA THR A 151 -4.59 -6.25 -6.99
C THR A 151 -3.61 -6.32 -5.83
N THR A 152 -2.82 -7.39 -5.78
CA THR A 152 -1.80 -7.61 -4.77
C THR A 152 -0.61 -6.70 -5.05
N LEU A 153 -0.20 -5.89 -4.07
CA LEU A 153 0.95 -4.98 -4.20
C LEU A 153 2.24 -5.59 -3.62
N LYS A 154 2.12 -6.70 -2.91
CA LYS A 154 3.21 -7.41 -2.21
C LYS A 154 3.26 -8.88 -2.63
N ASP A 155 4.22 -9.61 -2.10
CA ASP A 155 4.29 -11.06 -2.29
C ASP A 155 3.43 -11.82 -1.27
N THR A 156 2.99 -11.16 -0.19
CA THR A 156 2.08 -11.70 0.82
C THR A 156 0.78 -10.90 0.90
N ILE A 157 -0.30 -11.57 1.30
CA ILE A 157 -1.60 -10.99 1.62
C ILE A 157 -1.99 -11.41 3.03
N HIS A 158 -2.41 -10.46 3.86
CA HIS A 158 -2.93 -10.76 5.19
C HIS A 158 -4.46 -10.67 5.22
N ILE A 159 -5.14 -11.73 5.66
CA ILE A 159 -6.59 -11.73 5.89
C ILE A 159 -6.84 -11.75 7.39
N CYS A 160 -7.29 -10.63 7.94
CA CYS A 160 -7.35 -10.43 9.39
C CYS A 160 -8.78 -10.34 9.90
N LEU A 161 -9.08 -11.14 10.92
CA LEU A 161 -10.31 -11.08 11.70
C LEU A 161 -10.07 -10.22 12.93
N VAL A 162 -10.90 -9.18 13.11
CA VAL A 162 -10.78 -8.19 14.18
C VAL A 162 -11.99 -8.26 15.11
N ASP A 163 -11.73 -8.48 16.39
CA ASP A 163 -12.76 -8.58 17.42
C ASP A 163 -13.34 -7.20 17.77
N LYS A 164 -14.68 -7.12 17.79
CA LYS A 164 -15.45 -5.92 18.16
C LYS A 164 -16.02 -5.99 19.59
N GLY A 165 -15.71 -7.05 20.34
CA GLY A 165 -16.30 -7.35 21.64
C GLY A 165 -17.74 -7.88 21.56
N LEU A 166 -18.20 -8.29 20.38
CA LEU A 166 -19.56 -8.76 20.12
C LEU A 166 -19.63 -10.28 19.87
N GLY A 167 -18.66 -11.02 20.40
CA GLY A 167 -18.54 -12.47 20.29
C GLY A 167 -17.23 -12.88 19.61
N THR A 168 -16.92 -14.17 19.63
CA THR A 168 -15.61 -14.68 19.20
C THR A 168 -15.49 -14.73 17.67
N PRO A 169 -14.51 -14.03 17.05
CA PRO A 169 -14.27 -14.15 15.62
C PRO A 169 -13.90 -15.58 15.21
N PHE A 170 -14.35 -16.00 14.03
CA PHE A 170 -14.02 -17.32 13.49
C PHE A 170 -14.06 -17.33 11.96
N ILE A 171 -13.53 -18.38 11.33
CA ILE A 171 -13.61 -18.60 9.89
C ILE A 171 -13.69 -20.10 9.59
N SER A 172 -14.47 -20.46 8.58
CA SER A 172 -14.67 -21.86 8.15
C SER A 172 -13.84 -22.20 6.91
N ALA A 173 -13.81 -21.31 5.91
CA ALA A 173 -12.98 -21.50 4.72
C ALA A 173 -12.38 -20.20 4.20
N LEU A 174 -11.19 -20.30 3.61
CA LEU A 174 -10.49 -19.18 2.96
C LEU A 174 -9.91 -19.62 1.62
N GLU A 175 -10.20 -18.86 0.57
CA GLU A 175 -9.85 -19.22 -0.80
C GLU A 175 -9.27 -18.03 -1.56
N LEU A 176 -8.29 -18.31 -2.43
CA LEU A 176 -7.68 -17.34 -3.34
C LEU A 176 -7.61 -17.92 -4.76
N ARG A 177 -8.00 -17.11 -5.74
CA ARG A 177 -8.05 -17.44 -7.17
C ARG A 177 -7.34 -16.35 -7.99
N PRO A 178 -6.26 -16.69 -8.72
CA PRO A 178 -5.63 -15.75 -9.65
C PRO A 178 -6.59 -15.35 -10.78
N LEU A 179 -6.66 -14.05 -11.09
CA LEU A 179 -7.45 -13.51 -12.19
C LEU A 179 -6.55 -12.98 -13.31
N ASN A 180 -7.12 -12.83 -14.51
CA ASN A 180 -6.47 -12.08 -15.57
C ASN A 180 -6.44 -10.58 -15.22
N ASN A 181 -5.27 -9.95 -15.34
CA ASN A 181 -5.10 -8.54 -15.00
C ASN A 181 -5.90 -7.59 -15.90
N SER A 182 -6.31 -8.02 -17.10
CA SER A 182 -7.06 -7.18 -18.06
C SER A 182 -8.56 -7.08 -17.80
N VAL A 183 -9.08 -7.69 -16.74
CA VAL A 183 -10.50 -7.68 -16.40
C VAL A 183 -10.76 -7.03 -15.06
N TYR A 184 -11.96 -6.49 -14.86
CA TYR A 184 -12.32 -5.75 -13.65
C TYR A 184 -11.45 -4.50 -13.40
N ASP A 185 -11.09 -3.78 -14.47
CA ASP A 185 -10.41 -2.50 -14.35
C ASP A 185 -11.41 -1.39 -14.03
N THR A 186 -10.96 -0.45 -13.20
CA THR A 186 -11.77 0.69 -12.75
C THR A 186 -10.97 1.98 -12.82
N GLU A 187 -11.65 3.12 -12.67
CA GLU A 187 -10.97 4.43 -12.62
C GLU A 187 -9.99 4.57 -11.43
N PHE A 188 -10.08 3.68 -10.44
CA PHE A 188 -9.21 3.65 -9.26
C PHE A 188 -8.00 2.72 -9.41
N GLY A 189 -7.93 1.92 -10.48
CA GLY A 189 -6.83 0.96 -10.69
C GLY A 189 -6.56 0.07 -9.47
N ALA A 190 -5.29 -0.08 -9.10
CA ALA A 190 -4.87 -0.89 -7.95
C ALA A 190 -5.20 -0.29 -6.57
N ASN A 191 -5.63 0.99 -6.53
CA ASN A 191 -5.93 1.74 -5.30
C ASN A 191 -7.34 1.43 -4.76
N ALA A 192 -8.11 0.59 -5.42
CA ALA A 192 -9.37 0.08 -4.89
C ALA A 192 -9.44 -1.43 -5.03
N SER A 193 -10.18 -2.04 -4.11
CA SER A 193 -10.64 -3.41 -4.21
C SER A 193 -12.13 -3.42 -4.57
N LEU A 194 -12.58 -4.48 -5.22
CA LEU A 194 -13.97 -4.67 -5.61
C LEU A 194 -14.60 -5.75 -4.74
N VAL A 195 -15.47 -5.36 -3.81
CA VAL A 195 -16.22 -6.29 -2.98
C VAL A 195 -17.47 -6.72 -3.74
N LEU A 196 -17.70 -8.02 -3.83
CA LEU A 196 -18.87 -8.56 -4.52
C LEU A 196 -20.14 -8.13 -3.78
N VAL A 197 -21.09 -7.59 -4.52
CA VAL A 197 -22.46 -7.34 -4.05
C VAL A 197 -23.36 -8.47 -4.54
N GLU A 198 -23.28 -8.77 -5.84
CA GLU A 198 -24.15 -9.75 -6.47
C GLU A 198 -23.51 -10.34 -7.73
N ARG A 199 -23.66 -11.66 -7.95
CA ARG A 199 -23.22 -12.34 -9.18
C ARG A 199 -24.32 -13.29 -9.63
N LEU A 200 -24.99 -12.94 -10.71
CA LEU A 200 -26.19 -13.62 -11.17
C LEU A 200 -26.00 -14.36 -12.49
N ASP A 201 -26.43 -15.62 -12.49
CA ASP A 201 -26.78 -16.38 -13.69
C ASP A 201 -28.25 -16.09 -14.01
N ILE A 202 -28.47 -15.37 -15.10
CA ILE A 202 -29.80 -14.85 -15.47
C ILE A 202 -30.58 -15.89 -16.28
N GLY A 203 -29.93 -16.94 -16.78
CA GLY A 203 -30.57 -17.94 -17.64
C GLY A 203 -31.08 -19.18 -16.92
N LYS A 204 -30.61 -19.42 -15.69
CA LYS A 204 -30.95 -20.62 -14.91
C LYS A 204 -31.98 -20.31 -13.82
N THR A 205 -32.99 -21.18 -13.68
CA THR A 205 -34.05 -21.03 -12.65
C THR A 205 -33.74 -21.76 -11.35
N ASN A 206 -32.78 -22.71 -11.37
CA ASN A 206 -32.35 -23.49 -10.20
C ASN A 206 -30.83 -23.73 -10.27
N GLY A 207 -30.08 -23.20 -9.31
CA GLY A 207 -28.67 -23.52 -9.10
C GLY A 207 -28.01 -22.59 -8.09
N THR A 208 -27.20 -23.14 -7.19
CA THR A 208 -26.41 -22.39 -6.19
C THR A 208 -24.93 -22.27 -6.57
N GLY A 209 -24.51 -22.80 -7.71
CA GLY A 209 -23.25 -23.56 -7.76
C GLY A 209 -22.13 -23.00 -8.62
N ARG A 210 -20.91 -23.37 -8.23
CA ARG A 210 -19.67 -23.25 -9.00
C ARG A 210 -19.77 -24.09 -10.28
N TYR A 211 -19.08 -23.65 -11.33
CA TYR A 211 -19.03 -24.35 -12.61
C TYR A 211 -17.64 -24.91 -12.87
N GLU A 212 -17.57 -26.18 -13.31
CA GLU A 212 -16.31 -26.89 -13.52
C GLU A 212 -15.40 -26.22 -14.57
N ASP A 213 -15.99 -25.51 -15.53
CA ASP A 213 -15.29 -24.77 -16.57
C ASP A 213 -15.00 -23.30 -16.21
N ASP A 214 -15.42 -22.82 -15.03
CA ASP A 214 -15.05 -21.49 -14.55
C ASP A 214 -13.59 -21.48 -14.10
N VAL A 215 -12.72 -20.93 -14.95
CA VAL A 215 -11.28 -20.83 -14.66
C VAL A 215 -10.95 -19.96 -13.44
N TYR A 216 -11.90 -19.13 -12.99
CA TYR A 216 -11.74 -18.29 -11.80
C TYR A 216 -12.50 -18.84 -10.59
N ASP A 217 -13.15 -20.00 -10.72
CA ASP A 217 -13.92 -20.65 -9.64
C ASP A 217 -14.91 -19.68 -8.96
N ARG A 218 -15.62 -18.88 -9.75
CA ARG A 218 -16.65 -17.96 -9.23
C ARG A 218 -17.90 -18.75 -8.85
N ILE A 219 -18.56 -18.27 -7.80
CA ILE A 219 -19.89 -18.75 -7.41
C ILE A 219 -20.91 -17.84 -8.10
N TRP A 220 -21.86 -18.45 -8.81
CA TRP A 220 -22.95 -17.78 -9.51
C TRP A 220 -24.28 -18.17 -8.88
N PHE A 221 -25.14 -17.19 -8.67
CA PHE A 221 -26.45 -17.39 -8.06
C PHE A 221 -27.54 -17.25 -9.11
N SER A 222 -28.52 -18.16 -9.13
CA SER A 222 -29.70 -17.99 -9.97
C SER A 222 -30.68 -16.99 -9.34
N ASP A 223 -31.00 -15.92 -10.05
CA ASP A 223 -32.15 -15.06 -9.72
C ASP A 223 -32.82 -14.56 -11.00
N ILE A 224 -33.95 -15.18 -11.35
CA ILE A 224 -34.76 -14.81 -12.50
C ILE A 224 -36.01 -14.08 -12.02
N SER A 225 -36.16 -12.84 -12.50
CA SER A 225 -37.40 -12.10 -12.33
C SER A 225 -38.56 -12.91 -12.91
N THR A 226 -39.66 -13.00 -12.17
CA THR A 226 -40.92 -13.62 -12.64
C THR A 226 -41.46 -13.00 -13.92
N THR A 227 -41.01 -11.78 -14.26
CA THR A 227 -41.38 -11.05 -15.48
C THR A 227 -40.55 -11.39 -16.72
N TRP A 228 -39.54 -12.26 -16.59
CA TRP A 228 -38.65 -12.65 -17.68
C TRP A 228 -38.90 -14.11 -18.10
N ASP A 229 -38.67 -14.38 -19.38
CA ASP A 229 -38.69 -15.72 -19.96
C ASP A 229 -37.26 -16.19 -20.23
N PRO A 230 -36.88 -17.39 -19.77
CA PRO A 230 -35.56 -17.95 -20.03
C PRO A 230 -35.40 -18.33 -21.50
N ILE A 231 -34.18 -18.22 -22.00
CA ILE A 231 -33.74 -18.62 -23.33
C ILE A 231 -32.39 -19.30 -23.23
N ASN A 232 -32.12 -20.23 -24.14
CA ASN A 232 -30.89 -21.01 -24.14
C ASN A 232 -30.50 -21.44 -25.55
N THR A 233 -29.28 -21.95 -25.67
CA THR A 233 -28.81 -22.65 -26.86
C THR A 233 -27.98 -23.86 -26.47
N SER A 234 -28.04 -24.91 -27.29
CA SER A 234 -27.12 -26.05 -27.19
C SER A 234 -25.85 -25.86 -28.04
N SER A 235 -25.80 -24.80 -28.85
CA SER A 235 -24.63 -24.49 -29.69
C SER A 235 -23.51 -23.89 -28.85
N ALA A 236 -22.27 -24.21 -29.19
CA ALA A 236 -21.10 -23.66 -28.50
C ALA A 236 -21.03 -22.15 -28.69
N VAL A 237 -20.94 -21.41 -27.57
CA VAL A 237 -20.72 -19.96 -27.56
C VAL A 237 -19.22 -19.70 -27.47
N ASN A 238 -18.69 -18.87 -28.37
CA ASN A 238 -17.30 -18.43 -28.29
C ASN A 238 -17.14 -17.43 -27.15
N ASN A 239 -16.36 -17.82 -26.14
CA ASN A 239 -16.08 -17.03 -24.94
C ASN A 239 -14.57 -16.94 -24.62
N TYR A 240 -13.71 -17.51 -25.48
CA TYR A 240 -12.26 -17.57 -25.22
C TYR A 240 -11.52 -16.26 -25.51
N GLU A 241 -12.10 -15.42 -26.36
CA GLU A 241 -11.53 -14.11 -26.72
C GLU A 241 -11.76 -13.05 -25.63
N ASN A 242 -12.69 -13.33 -24.71
CA ASN A 242 -13.08 -12.41 -23.66
C ASN A 242 -12.38 -12.78 -22.33
N GLY A 243 -11.58 -11.86 -21.77
CA GLY A 243 -10.77 -12.11 -20.56
C GLY A 243 -11.59 -12.51 -19.32
N TYR A 244 -12.90 -12.21 -19.30
CA TYR A 244 -13.81 -12.52 -18.18
C TYR A 244 -14.17 -14.00 -18.12
N ARG A 245 -14.07 -14.72 -19.26
CA ARG A 245 -14.28 -16.18 -19.38
C ARG A 245 -15.45 -16.71 -18.54
N VAL A 246 -16.64 -16.15 -18.75
CA VAL A 246 -17.88 -16.57 -18.06
C VAL A 246 -18.14 -18.05 -18.38
N PRO A 247 -18.56 -18.90 -17.43
CA PRO A 247 -18.79 -20.33 -17.69
C PRO A 247 -19.72 -20.57 -18.87
N LEU A 248 -19.50 -21.64 -19.64
CA LEU A 248 -20.29 -21.96 -20.82
C LEU A 248 -21.77 -22.16 -20.45
N GLU A 249 -22.04 -22.85 -19.35
CA GLU A 249 -23.41 -23.07 -18.88
C GLU A 249 -24.15 -21.76 -18.56
N VAL A 250 -23.43 -20.76 -18.06
CA VAL A 250 -23.98 -19.44 -17.75
C VAL A 250 -24.20 -18.65 -19.03
N ILE A 251 -23.19 -18.56 -19.91
CA ILE A 251 -23.28 -17.70 -21.10
C ILE A 251 -24.15 -18.27 -22.22
N GLN A 252 -24.40 -19.59 -22.23
CA GLN A 252 -25.32 -20.26 -23.17
C GLN A 252 -26.79 -20.10 -22.79
N THR A 253 -27.06 -19.57 -21.60
CA THR A 253 -28.41 -19.29 -21.11
C THR A 253 -28.57 -17.80 -20.89
N GLY A 254 -29.82 -17.33 -20.83
CA GLY A 254 -30.14 -15.95 -20.50
C GLY A 254 -31.64 -15.74 -20.40
N ALA A 255 -32.06 -14.49 -20.29
CA ALA A 255 -33.48 -14.16 -20.22
C ALA A 255 -33.84 -12.98 -21.11
N LYS A 256 -35.10 -12.94 -21.53
CA LYS A 256 -35.73 -11.83 -22.23
C LYS A 256 -37.02 -11.41 -21.53
N PRO A 257 -37.49 -10.16 -21.67
CA PRO A 257 -38.79 -9.76 -21.15
C PRO A 257 -39.93 -10.62 -21.74
N ARG A 258 -40.91 -10.99 -20.90
CA ARG A 258 -42.13 -11.71 -21.34
C ARG A 258 -42.93 -10.99 -22.41
N THR A 259 -42.91 -9.66 -22.39
CA THR A 259 -43.61 -8.83 -23.37
C THR A 259 -42.63 -8.26 -24.39
N SER A 260 -43.05 -8.21 -25.66
CA SER A 260 -42.18 -7.75 -26.76
C SER A 260 -41.69 -6.31 -26.64
N GLY A 261 -42.42 -5.46 -25.89
CA GLY A 261 -42.04 -4.10 -25.52
C GLY A 261 -41.53 -3.94 -24.08
N GLY A 262 -41.35 -5.04 -23.35
CA GLY A 262 -40.87 -5.04 -21.98
C GLY A 262 -39.38 -4.70 -21.86
N SER A 263 -38.95 -4.49 -20.62
CA SER A 263 -37.54 -4.22 -20.28
C SER A 263 -37.03 -5.20 -19.23
N LEU A 264 -35.72 -5.40 -19.22
CA LEU A 264 -35.04 -6.11 -18.13
C LEU A 264 -34.63 -5.05 -17.11
N GLU A 265 -35.02 -5.23 -15.86
CA GLU A 265 -34.81 -4.28 -14.77
C GLU A 265 -34.05 -4.95 -13.62
N LEU A 266 -32.86 -4.43 -13.30
CA LEU A 266 -32.08 -4.84 -12.12
C LEU A 266 -32.07 -3.69 -11.12
N LYS A 267 -32.21 -4.00 -9.82
CA LYS A 267 -32.30 -2.99 -8.77
C LYS A 267 -31.52 -3.40 -7.54
N TRP A 268 -30.77 -2.45 -6.99
CA TRP A 268 -30.13 -2.58 -5.68
C TRP A 268 -30.07 -1.21 -5.00
N SER A 269 -29.86 -1.21 -3.69
CA SER A 269 -29.73 0.01 -2.90
C SER A 269 -28.59 -0.12 -1.89
N THR A 270 -28.14 1.02 -1.37
CA THR A 270 -27.08 1.11 -0.36
C THR A 270 -27.48 2.10 0.73
N THR A 271 -26.97 1.90 1.94
CA THR A 271 -27.14 2.84 3.06
C THR A 271 -26.24 4.06 2.91
N ASP A 272 -25.06 3.89 2.32
CA ASP A 272 -24.10 4.97 2.06
C ASP A 272 -24.19 5.44 0.61
N SER A 273 -24.84 6.58 0.39
CA SER A 273 -25.00 7.20 -0.93
C SER A 273 -23.69 7.59 -1.63
N SER A 274 -22.55 7.59 -0.91
CA SER A 274 -21.22 7.83 -1.48
C SER A 274 -20.53 6.56 -2.00
N SER A 275 -21.17 5.40 -1.77
CA SER A 275 -20.70 4.10 -2.28
C SER A 275 -20.59 4.13 -3.80
N LYS A 276 -19.53 3.48 -4.30
CA LYS A 276 -19.17 3.48 -5.71
C LYS A 276 -19.36 2.09 -6.28
N PHE A 277 -20.17 1.95 -7.33
CA PHE A 277 -20.52 0.65 -7.90
C PHE A 277 -20.02 0.47 -9.34
N TYR A 278 -19.69 -0.78 -9.65
CA TYR A 278 -19.32 -1.25 -10.98
C TYR A 278 -20.19 -2.45 -11.35
N VAL A 279 -20.76 -2.40 -12.55
CA VAL A 279 -21.66 -3.42 -13.10
C VAL A 279 -21.02 -3.99 -14.35
N TYR A 280 -20.89 -5.31 -14.39
CA TYR A 280 -20.37 -6.07 -15.51
C TYR A 280 -21.52 -6.90 -16.08
N MET A 281 -21.97 -6.57 -17.28
CA MET A 281 -23.07 -7.30 -17.94
C MET A 281 -22.51 -8.14 -19.08
N HIS A 282 -22.93 -9.41 -19.09
CA HIS A 282 -22.49 -10.41 -20.05
C HIS A 282 -23.63 -10.74 -21.02
N PHE A 283 -23.31 -10.67 -22.30
CA PHE A 283 -24.25 -10.88 -23.40
C PHE A 283 -23.71 -11.90 -24.39
N ALA A 284 -24.57 -12.78 -24.88
CA ALA A 284 -24.36 -13.59 -26.07
C ALA A 284 -25.73 -13.78 -26.75
N GLU A 285 -25.83 -13.54 -28.06
CA GLU A 285 -27.06 -13.86 -28.77
C GLU A 285 -27.15 -15.39 -28.94
N VAL A 286 -28.15 -15.99 -28.30
CA VAL A 286 -28.38 -17.43 -28.25
C VAL A 286 -29.48 -17.89 -29.22
N GLU A 287 -30.30 -16.96 -29.72
CA GLU A 287 -31.34 -17.24 -30.71
C GLU A 287 -30.83 -16.89 -32.12
N GLU A 288 -30.97 -17.81 -33.09
CA GLU A 288 -30.61 -17.52 -34.49
C GLU A 288 -31.66 -16.58 -35.11
N LEU A 289 -31.27 -15.34 -35.40
CA LEU A 289 -32.16 -14.33 -35.96
C LEU A 289 -32.15 -14.38 -37.50
N GLY A 290 -33.33 -14.28 -38.12
CA GLY A 290 -33.44 -14.21 -39.58
C GLY A 290 -32.86 -12.92 -40.17
N ARG A 291 -32.59 -12.89 -41.48
CA ARG A 291 -31.90 -11.76 -42.17
C ARG A 291 -32.53 -10.36 -41.97
N ASN A 292 -33.84 -10.29 -41.70
CA ASN A 292 -34.58 -9.04 -41.45
C ASN A 292 -34.92 -8.82 -39.97
N GLN A 293 -34.36 -9.66 -39.09
CA GLN A 293 -34.55 -9.58 -37.66
C GLN A 293 -33.28 -9.05 -37.01
N SER A 294 -33.44 -8.27 -35.95
CA SER A 294 -32.32 -7.76 -35.17
C SER A 294 -32.70 -7.66 -33.71
N ARG A 295 -31.71 -7.81 -32.84
CA ARG A 295 -31.80 -7.46 -31.43
C ARG A 295 -30.86 -6.30 -31.16
N LYS A 296 -31.45 -5.13 -30.89
CA LYS A 296 -30.74 -3.93 -30.48
C LYS A 296 -31.40 -3.31 -29.27
N PHE A 297 -30.60 -2.89 -28.31
CA PHE A 297 -31.10 -2.33 -27.05
C PHE A 297 -30.12 -1.32 -26.44
N ASN A 298 -30.68 -0.42 -25.63
CA ASN A 298 -29.94 0.52 -24.79
C ASN A 298 -30.00 0.06 -23.35
N VAL A 299 -28.94 0.36 -22.60
CA VAL A 299 -28.86 0.18 -21.16
C VAL A 299 -28.80 1.55 -20.52
N THR A 300 -29.66 1.80 -19.55
CA THR A 300 -29.67 3.03 -18.76
C THR A 300 -29.48 2.74 -17.29
N TRP A 301 -28.89 3.67 -16.57
CA TRP A 301 -28.78 3.70 -15.12
C TRP A 301 -29.60 4.86 -14.57
N ASN A 302 -30.63 4.59 -13.77
CA ASN A 302 -31.56 5.59 -13.23
C ASN A 302 -32.12 6.52 -14.32
N GLY A 303 -32.40 5.97 -15.50
CA GLY A 303 -32.87 6.72 -16.67
C GLY A 303 -31.77 7.41 -17.49
N THR A 304 -30.54 7.50 -16.98
CA THR A 304 -29.38 8.08 -17.70
C THR A 304 -28.75 7.02 -18.62
N PRO A 305 -28.42 7.33 -19.88
CA PRO A 305 -27.75 6.38 -20.77
C PRO A 305 -26.42 5.87 -20.19
N LEU A 306 -26.23 4.55 -20.19
CA LEU A 306 -25.01 3.89 -19.72
C LEU A 306 -24.29 3.17 -20.86
N PHE A 307 -25.01 2.34 -21.62
CA PHE A 307 -24.48 1.65 -22.81
C PHE A 307 -25.51 1.67 -23.95
N GLY A 308 -25.02 1.71 -25.19
CA GLY A 308 -25.83 1.37 -26.36
C GLY A 308 -25.82 2.40 -27.49
N PRO A 309 -26.45 2.05 -28.63
CA PRO A 309 -27.18 0.80 -28.86
C PRO A 309 -26.25 -0.42 -28.97
N LEU A 310 -26.55 -1.46 -28.20
CA LEU A 310 -25.83 -2.74 -28.21
C LEU A 310 -26.54 -3.75 -29.11
N SER A 311 -25.76 -4.56 -29.83
CA SER A 311 -26.26 -5.69 -30.62
C SER A 311 -25.31 -6.88 -30.41
N PRO A 312 -25.65 -7.84 -29.53
CA PRO A 312 -24.81 -8.99 -29.25
C PRO A 312 -24.58 -9.85 -30.50
N GLY A 313 -23.37 -10.35 -30.68
CA GLY A 313 -23.04 -11.28 -31.76
C GLY A 313 -23.65 -12.66 -31.51
N TYR A 314 -24.16 -13.30 -32.58
CA TYR A 314 -24.67 -14.67 -32.51
C TYR A 314 -23.55 -15.62 -32.06
N LEU A 315 -23.81 -16.35 -30.97
CA LEU A 315 -22.88 -17.27 -30.32
C LEU A 315 -21.51 -16.67 -29.98
N HIS A 316 -21.47 -15.37 -29.68
CA HIS A 316 -20.25 -14.66 -29.29
C HIS A 316 -20.45 -13.86 -28.00
N ALA A 317 -19.68 -14.20 -26.97
CA ALA A 317 -19.77 -13.57 -25.66
C ALA A 317 -19.14 -12.18 -25.65
N THR A 318 -19.86 -11.19 -25.16
CA THR A 318 -19.41 -9.81 -25.00
C THR A 318 -19.71 -9.33 -23.59
N THR A 319 -18.73 -8.70 -22.93
CA THR A 319 -18.92 -8.05 -21.63
C THR A 319 -18.88 -6.54 -21.81
N VAL A 320 -19.81 -5.82 -21.18
CA VAL A 320 -19.74 -4.36 -21.02
C VAL A 320 -19.68 -3.98 -19.54
N SER A 321 -18.93 -2.94 -19.23
CA SER A 321 -18.81 -2.41 -17.87
C SER A 321 -18.68 -0.90 -17.86
N ASN A 322 -19.10 -0.27 -16.76
CA ASN A 322 -19.07 1.18 -16.62
C ASN A 322 -17.65 1.64 -16.32
N SER A 323 -17.16 2.64 -17.07
CA SER A 323 -15.80 3.18 -16.89
C SER A 323 -15.66 4.12 -15.69
N ARG A 324 -16.77 4.70 -15.23
CA ARG A 324 -16.85 5.54 -14.03
C ARG A 324 -17.81 4.94 -13.03
N ALA A 325 -17.51 5.06 -11.74
CA ALA A 325 -18.36 4.52 -10.69
C ALA A 325 -19.79 5.08 -10.73
N LEU A 326 -20.77 4.20 -10.53
CA LEU A 326 -22.16 4.59 -10.27
C LEU A 326 -22.28 4.98 -8.80
N VAL A 327 -22.84 6.16 -8.52
CA VAL A 327 -22.95 6.72 -7.16
C VAL A 327 -24.38 7.14 -6.90
N GLY A 328 -24.92 6.76 -5.74
CA GLY A 328 -26.29 7.03 -5.36
C GLY A 328 -26.76 6.11 -4.26
N LYS A 329 -27.97 6.35 -3.76
CA LYS A 329 -28.61 5.49 -2.77
C LYS A 329 -29.31 4.30 -3.43
N ASP A 330 -30.10 4.58 -4.45
CA ASP A 330 -30.88 3.60 -5.19
C ASP A 330 -30.36 3.51 -6.63
N HIS A 331 -30.22 2.29 -7.12
CA HIS A 331 -29.70 2.01 -8.44
C HIS A 331 -30.70 1.13 -9.20
N GLN A 332 -30.99 1.54 -10.42
CA GLN A 332 -31.82 0.80 -11.36
C GLN A 332 -31.12 0.75 -12.71
N ILE A 333 -30.85 -0.46 -13.19
CA ILE A 333 -30.40 -0.70 -14.56
C ILE A 333 -31.61 -1.14 -15.38
N SER A 334 -31.90 -0.41 -16.46
CA SER A 334 -32.97 -0.74 -17.40
C SER A 334 -32.37 -1.08 -18.76
N ILE A 335 -32.65 -2.28 -19.26
CA ILE A 335 -32.29 -2.71 -20.61
C ILE A 335 -33.54 -2.64 -21.48
N ARG A 336 -33.52 -1.79 -22.50
CA ARG A 336 -34.68 -1.45 -23.33
C ARG A 336 -34.39 -1.60 -24.80
N LYS A 337 -35.30 -2.25 -25.50
CA LYS A 337 -35.28 -2.40 -26.96
C LYS A 337 -35.24 -1.04 -27.67
N THR A 338 -34.48 -0.90 -28.76
CA THR A 338 -34.54 0.28 -29.64
C THR A 338 -35.71 0.20 -30.62
N GLU A 339 -36.16 1.34 -31.16
CA GLU A 339 -37.28 1.39 -32.11
C GLU A 339 -37.07 0.55 -33.37
N ASP A 340 -35.82 0.47 -33.85
CA ASP A 340 -35.42 -0.29 -35.05
C ASP A 340 -35.15 -1.78 -34.79
N SER A 341 -35.17 -2.22 -33.53
CA SER A 341 -35.00 -3.63 -33.18
C SER A 341 -36.28 -4.41 -33.48
N THR A 342 -36.16 -5.68 -33.84
CA THR A 342 -37.34 -6.57 -33.97
C THR A 342 -37.53 -7.44 -32.71
N HIS A 343 -36.47 -7.73 -31.97
CA HIS A 343 -36.49 -8.59 -30.79
C HIS A 343 -36.31 -7.81 -29.47
N PRO A 344 -36.90 -8.29 -28.36
CA PRO A 344 -36.70 -7.68 -27.05
C PRO A 344 -35.24 -7.82 -26.58
N PRO A 345 -34.78 -7.06 -25.57
CA PRO A 345 -33.41 -7.22 -25.05
C PRO A 345 -33.16 -8.61 -24.47
N ILE A 346 -31.88 -8.94 -24.31
CA ILE A 346 -31.37 -10.17 -23.69
C ILE A 346 -30.36 -9.80 -22.62
N LEU A 347 -30.26 -10.61 -21.56
CA LEU A 347 -29.16 -10.61 -20.59
C LEU A 347 -28.84 -12.06 -20.21
N ASN A 348 -27.55 -12.42 -20.23
CA ASN A 348 -27.11 -13.79 -19.90
C ASN A 348 -26.62 -13.87 -18.45
N ALA A 349 -25.83 -12.88 -18.01
CA ALA A 349 -25.29 -12.82 -16.67
C ALA A 349 -24.93 -11.39 -16.26
N VAL A 350 -24.86 -11.14 -14.95
CA VAL A 350 -24.43 -9.85 -14.40
C VAL A 350 -23.60 -10.03 -13.13
N GLU A 351 -22.57 -9.19 -12.97
CA GLU A 351 -21.82 -9.05 -11.73
C GLU A 351 -21.85 -7.60 -11.25
N ILE A 352 -22.14 -7.37 -9.97
CA ILE A 352 -22.19 -6.07 -9.32
C ILE A 352 -21.16 -6.05 -8.20
N TYR A 353 -20.28 -5.06 -8.24
CA TYR A 353 -19.24 -4.85 -7.23
C TYR A 353 -19.30 -3.46 -6.64
N MET A 354 -18.98 -3.36 -5.34
CA MET A 354 -18.74 -2.11 -4.64
C MET A 354 -17.23 -1.86 -4.54
N ALA A 355 -16.78 -0.67 -4.94
CA ALA A 355 -15.39 -0.27 -4.81
C ALA A 355 -15.08 0.20 -3.37
N LYS A 356 -14.08 -0.44 -2.75
CA LYS A 356 -13.48 -0.03 -1.47
C LYS A 356 -12.10 0.55 -1.75
N GLN A 357 -11.93 1.85 -1.51
CA GLN A 357 -10.63 2.50 -1.69
C GLN A 357 -9.64 2.02 -0.62
N LYS A 358 -8.41 1.76 -1.03
CA LYS A 358 -7.29 1.41 -0.17
C LYS A 358 -6.68 2.69 0.37
N ASN A 359 -7.25 3.22 1.45
CA ASN A 359 -6.85 4.50 2.04
C ASN A 359 -5.60 4.37 2.92
N GLU A 360 -5.18 3.14 3.22
CA GLU A 360 -4.05 2.84 4.08
C GLU A 360 -3.08 1.91 3.34
N SER A 361 -1.83 2.34 3.22
CA SER A 361 -0.73 1.50 2.72
C SER A 361 -0.32 0.53 3.83
N SER A 362 -0.36 -0.78 3.56
CA SER A 362 0.22 -1.76 4.49
C SER A 362 1.74 -1.54 4.61
N THR A 363 2.30 -1.63 5.81
CA THR A 363 3.75 -1.57 6.07
C THR A 363 4.48 -2.73 5.39
N TYR A 364 5.67 -2.49 4.81
CA TYR A 364 6.45 -3.48 4.05
C TYR A 364 6.73 -4.75 4.87
N SER A 365 6.66 -5.92 4.22
CA SER A 365 6.84 -7.23 4.86
C SER A 365 8.30 -7.58 5.21
N GLU A 366 9.26 -6.68 4.99
CA GLU A 366 10.64 -6.88 5.49
C GLU A 366 10.75 -6.71 7.02
N ASP A 367 9.70 -6.24 7.70
CA ASP A 367 9.65 -6.15 9.17
C ASP A 367 9.11 -7.42 9.87
N ALA A 368 8.75 -8.48 9.13
CA ALA A 368 8.03 -9.64 9.70
C ALA A 368 8.65 -11.02 9.45
N SER A 369 9.91 -11.12 9.00
CA SER A 369 10.64 -12.40 8.96
C SER A 369 11.67 -12.50 10.08
N THR A 370 11.20 -12.58 11.32
CA THR A 370 11.99 -13.15 12.42
C THR A 370 11.31 -14.46 12.82
N PRO A 371 11.91 -15.64 12.57
CA PRO A 371 11.33 -16.90 13.00
C PRO A 371 11.15 -16.92 14.52
N ARG A 372 9.92 -17.23 14.96
CA ARG A 372 9.54 -17.56 16.34
C ARG A 372 10.31 -18.81 16.81
N PHE A 373 11.54 -18.62 17.26
CA PHE A 373 12.25 -19.53 18.16
C PHE A 373 13.12 -18.68 19.05
N LEU A 374 12.53 -18.14 20.14
CA LEU A 374 13.19 -17.64 21.37
C LEU A 374 12.23 -16.84 22.28
N LEU A 375 10.91 -17.08 22.23
CA LEU A 375 9.99 -16.64 23.30
C LEU A 375 9.69 -17.81 24.22
N GLY A 376 10.66 -18.08 25.08
CA GLY A 376 10.56 -19.06 26.13
C GLY A 376 11.75 -18.90 27.04
N LEU A 377 11.79 -17.78 27.77
CA LEU A 377 12.27 -17.63 29.16
C LEU A 377 12.46 -16.13 29.51
N PHE A 378 11.47 -15.59 30.22
CA PHE A 378 11.56 -14.59 31.31
C PHE A 378 11.69 -13.07 31.03
N PRO A 379 11.24 -12.24 32.00
CA PRO A 379 10.63 -10.93 31.80
C PRO A 379 11.50 -9.78 32.37
N PHE A 380 10.97 -8.56 32.27
CA PHE A 380 11.42 -7.32 32.93
C PHE A 380 12.72 -6.68 32.43
N PHE A 381 12.60 -5.36 32.26
CA PHE A 381 13.49 -4.40 31.65
C PHE A 381 14.92 -4.31 32.20
N SER A 382 15.77 -3.74 31.34
CA SER A 382 16.89 -2.81 31.60
C SER A 382 18.27 -3.39 31.92
N GLN A 383 19.07 -3.60 30.86
CA GLN A 383 20.44 -3.06 30.65
C GLN A 383 21.06 -3.73 29.40
N GLU A 384 22.03 -3.04 28.78
CA GLU A 384 22.90 -3.46 27.65
C GLU A 384 22.44 -3.15 26.21
N LEU A 385 23.01 -2.08 25.65
CA LEU A 385 23.49 -2.08 24.27
C LEU A 385 24.90 -1.48 24.24
N ALA A 386 25.84 -2.22 24.80
CA ALA A 386 27.27 -1.95 24.71
C ALA A 386 28.04 -3.20 24.27
N PHE A 387 27.62 -3.93 23.23
CA PHE A 387 28.36 -5.11 22.75
C PHE A 387 28.10 -5.49 21.28
N ILE A 388 28.48 -4.64 20.31
CA ILE A 388 28.73 -5.10 18.92
C ILE A 388 29.97 -4.40 18.36
N LEU A 389 31.14 -4.72 18.92
CA LEU A 389 32.43 -4.34 18.32
C LEU A 389 33.46 -5.50 18.35
N ASN A 390 33.36 -6.45 19.28
CA ASN A 390 34.25 -7.61 19.40
C ASN A 390 33.48 -8.91 19.60
N ARG A 391 33.73 -9.95 18.79
CA ARG A 391 33.15 -11.30 18.98
C ARG A 391 34.26 -12.35 19.08
N ASN A 392 34.35 -12.98 20.24
CA ASN A 392 35.15 -14.19 20.44
C ASN A 392 34.22 -15.41 20.39
N LEU A 393 34.41 -16.26 19.38
CA LEU A 393 33.68 -17.50 19.13
C LEU A 393 34.65 -18.70 19.08
N SER A 394 35.81 -18.57 19.71
CA SER A 394 36.77 -19.66 19.80
C SER A 394 36.20 -20.85 20.60
N SER A 395 36.61 -22.07 20.28
CA SER A 395 36.24 -23.30 21.02
C SER A 395 34.73 -23.52 21.21
N SER A 396 33.93 -23.07 20.24
CA SER A 396 32.46 -23.06 20.29
C SER A 396 31.81 -24.25 19.56
N ASN A 397 32.58 -25.30 19.22
CA ASN A 397 32.12 -26.47 18.46
C ASN A 397 31.46 -26.15 17.09
N LEU A 398 31.81 -25.01 16.48
CA LEU A 398 31.26 -24.62 15.17
C LEU A 398 31.74 -25.58 14.08
N SER A 399 30.88 -25.96 13.13
CA SER A 399 31.20 -26.88 12.04
C SER A 399 30.56 -26.46 10.72
N GLY A 400 31.02 -27.05 9.61
CA GLY A 400 30.61 -26.65 8.26
C GLY A 400 31.48 -25.54 7.68
N ALA A 401 31.10 -25.00 6.52
CA ALA A 401 31.86 -23.96 5.82
C ALA A 401 31.54 -22.56 6.33
N ILE A 402 32.53 -21.66 6.29
CA ILE A 402 32.29 -20.25 6.61
C ILE A 402 31.43 -19.65 5.48
N ALA A 403 30.24 -19.17 5.82
CA ALA A 403 29.31 -18.60 4.85
C ALA A 403 29.82 -17.25 4.32
N SER A 404 29.64 -16.99 3.03
CA SER A 404 30.03 -15.73 2.39
C SER A 404 29.28 -14.52 2.94
N SER A 405 28.09 -14.71 3.52
CA SER A 405 27.27 -13.68 4.16
C SER A 405 27.91 -13.05 5.40
N ILE A 406 29.03 -13.59 5.90
CA ILE A 406 29.80 -12.96 6.98
C ILE A 406 30.30 -11.55 6.60
N SER A 407 30.40 -11.26 5.30
CA SER A 407 30.72 -9.93 4.76
C SER A 407 29.67 -8.87 5.07
N ASN A 408 28.44 -9.24 5.40
CA ASN A 408 27.38 -8.30 5.78
C ASN A 408 27.63 -7.65 7.15
N LEU A 409 28.59 -8.16 7.92
CA LEU A 409 28.99 -7.61 9.22
C LEU A 409 30.05 -6.51 9.06
N SER A 410 29.77 -5.49 8.26
CA SER A 410 30.74 -4.45 7.85
C SER A 410 31.36 -3.63 9.00
N PHE A 411 30.75 -3.65 10.18
CA PHE A 411 31.24 -2.99 11.41
C PHE A 411 32.10 -3.88 12.31
N LEU A 412 32.32 -5.15 11.94
CA LEU A 412 33.05 -6.11 12.77
C LEU A 412 34.54 -5.72 12.83
N GLU A 413 35.04 -5.40 14.03
CA GLU A 413 36.46 -5.04 14.22
C GLU A 413 37.33 -6.22 14.66
N SER A 414 36.78 -7.18 15.40
CA SER A 414 37.52 -8.36 15.87
C SER A 414 36.66 -9.61 15.81
N LEU A 415 37.23 -10.67 15.21
CA LEU A 415 36.61 -11.98 15.07
C LEU A 415 37.61 -13.11 15.42
N ASP A 416 37.31 -13.86 16.48
CA ASP A 416 38.04 -15.08 16.81
C ASP A 416 37.15 -16.31 16.56
N LEU A 417 37.52 -17.16 15.61
CA LEU A 417 36.87 -18.44 15.28
C LEU A 417 37.79 -19.64 15.55
N SER A 418 38.86 -19.45 16.33
CA SER A 418 39.85 -20.50 16.53
C SER A 418 39.31 -21.73 17.27
N ASN A 419 39.96 -22.89 17.10
CA ASN A 419 39.66 -24.14 17.79
C ASN A 419 38.22 -24.63 17.59
N ASN A 420 37.72 -24.54 16.36
CA ASN A 420 36.41 -25.07 15.97
C ASN A 420 36.59 -26.20 14.94
N ASN A 421 35.47 -26.74 14.45
CA ASN A 421 35.44 -27.82 13.45
C ASN A 421 35.04 -27.30 12.06
N LEU A 422 35.40 -26.05 11.73
CA LEU A 422 35.05 -25.41 10.45
C LEU A 422 35.84 -26.04 9.28
N THR A 423 35.20 -26.17 8.12
CA THR A 423 35.71 -26.86 6.92
C THR A 423 35.58 -25.99 5.67
N GLY A 424 36.20 -26.37 4.55
CA GLY A 424 36.07 -25.63 3.28
C GLY A 424 36.93 -24.36 3.20
N PRO A 425 36.79 -23.56 2.11
CA PRO A 425 37.64 -22.40 1.87
C PRO A 425 37.27 -21.18 2.68
N ILE A 426 38.27 -20.31 2.91
CA ILE A 426 38.06 -18.96 3.43
C ILE A 426 37.38 -18.13 2.31
N PRO A 427 36.17 -17.58 2.53
CA PRO A 427 35.45 -16.83 1.50
C PRO A 427 36.20 -15.58 1.06
N GLU A 428 36.26 -15.33 -0.27
CA GLU A 428 36.83 -14.08 -0.82
C GLU A 428 36.06 -12.83 -0.34
N SER A 429 34.76 -12.96 -0.07
CA SER A 429 33.92 -11.85 0.43
C SER A 429 34.36 -11.30 1.79
N MET A 430 35.26 -11.97 2.53
CA MET A 430 35.88 -11.40 3.72
C MET A 430 36.73 -10.16 3.42
N GLU A 431 37.09 -9.92 2.17
CA GLU A 431 37.70 -8.67 1.72
C GLU A 431 36.83 -7.44 2.02
N ASP A 432 35.50 -7.59 2.01
CA ASP A 432 34.55 -6.49 2.19
C ASP A 432 34.45 -6.01 3.65
N LEU A 433 35.02 -6.78 4.60
CA LEU A 433 35.11 -6.42 6.01
C LEU A 433 36.24 -5.42 6.26
N LYS A 434 36.05 -4.18 5.78
CA LYS A 434 37.05 -3.10 5.86
C LYS A 434 37.37 -2.65 7.29
N SER A 435 36.45 -2.84 8.23
CA SER A 435 36.63 -2.48 9.65
C SER A 435 37.39 -3.54 10.46
N LEU A 436 37.61 -4.74 9.91
CA LEU A 436 38.18 -5.88 10.61
C LEU A 436 39.68 -5.70 10.87
N LYS A 437 40.09 -5.70 12.14
CA LYS A 437 41.48 -5.51 12.58
C LYS A 437 42.09 -6.79 13.15
N PHE A 438 41.26 -7.74 13.57
CA PHE A 438 41.71 -9.03 14.12
C PHE A 438 40.87 -10.19 13.58
N LEU A 439 41.53 -11.21 13.04
CA LEU A 439 40.92 -12.43 12.55
C LEU A 439 41.74 -13.66 12.94
N ASN A 440 41.19 -14.52 13.79
CA ASN A 440 41.83 -15.77 14.17
C ASN A 440 41.01 -16.98 13.69
N LEU A 441 41.62 -17.83 12.85
CA LEU A 441 41.01 -19.02 12.26
C LEU A 441 41.78 -20.31 12.60
N GLU A 442 42.80 -20.26 13.45
CA GLU A 442 43.63 -21.41 13.82
C GLU A 442 42.84 -22.52 14.53
N GLY A 443 43.29 -23.77 14.47
CA GLY A 443 42.61 -24.90 15.10
C GLY A 443 41.33 -25.32 14.37
N ASN A 444 41.22 -25.11 13.05
CA ASN A 444 40.09 -25.52 12.21
C ASN A 444 40.53 -26.46 11.06
N GLN A 445 39.58 -27.02 10.32
CA GLN A 445 39.80 -27.92 9.17
C GLN A 445 39.61 -27.22 7.81
N LEU A 446 39.97 -25.93 7.73
CA LEU A 446 39.84 -25.11 6.52
C LEU A 446 40.79 -25.59 5.42
N SER A 447 40.40 -25.41 4.16
CA SER A 447 41.15 -25.87 2.97
C SER A 447 41.24 -24.78 1.89
N GLY A 448 42.16 -24.89 0.94
CA GLY A 448 42.27 -23.94 -0.17
C GLY A 448 43.31 -22.82 0.04
N VAL A 449 43.08 -21.65 -0.53
CA VAL A 449 44.00 -20.50 -0.47
C VAL A 449 43.47 -19.42 0.47
N VAL A 450 44.37 -18.74 1.18
CA VAL A 450 44.01 -17.51 1.89
C VAL A 450 43.80 -16.42 0.84
N PRO A 451 42.66 -15.71 0.82
CA PRO A 451 42.41 -14.61 -0.11
C PRO A 451 43.53 -13.56 -0.06
N ASN A 452 44.01 -13.13 -1.23
CA ASN A 452 45.14 -12.19 -1.32
C ASN A 452 44.87 -10.88 -0.58
N ALA A 453 43.64 -10.37 -0.59
CA ALA A 453 43.30 -9.15 0.14
C ALA A 453 43.48 -9.28 1.66
N LEU A 454 43.28 -10.47 2.24
CA LEU A 454 43.55 -10.70 3.67
C LEU A 454 45.06 -10.83 3.93
N LEU A 455 45.82 -11.40 2.99
CA LEU A 455 47.27 -11.47 3.07
C LEU A 455 47.91 -10.08 2.95
N GLU A 456 47.49 -9.27 1.97
CA GLU A 456 47.97 -7.89 1.78
C GLU A 456 47.70 -7.04 3.02
N ARG A 457 46.51 -7.17 3.62
CA ARG A 457 46.15 -6.48 4.87
C ARG A 457 46.90 -7.02 6.10
N SER A 458 47.31 -8.28 6.05
CA SER A 458 48.19 -8.84 7.09
C SER A 458 49.64 -8.37 6.92
N GLU A 459 50.11 -8.20 5.69
CA GLU A 459 51.45 -7.72 5.36
C GLU A 459 51.61 -6.21 5.63
N ASP A 460 50.57 -5.41 5.39
CA ASP A 460 50.57 -3.96 5.67
C ASP A 460 50.26 -3.61 7.15
N GLY A 461 49.92 -4.61 7.96
CA GLY A 461 49.64 -4.49 9.39
C GLY A 461 48.25 -3.95 9.74
N SER A 462 47.36 -3.76 8.78
CA SER A 462 45.97 -3.34 9.01
C SER A 462 45.06 -4.46 9.55
N LEU A 463 45.51 -5.72 9.45
CA LEU A 463 44.81 -6.90 9.96
C LEU A 463 45.79 -7.85 10.66
N ILE A 464 45.48 -8.26 11.88
CA ILE A 464 46.16 -9.39 12.54
C ILE A 464 45.44 -10.67 12.10
N LEU A 465 46.10 -11.48 11.27
CA LEU A 465 45.56 -12.72 10.73
C LEU A 465 46.30 -13.95 11.30
N SER A 466 45.56 -14.87 11.92
CA SER A 466 46.07 -16.16 12.39
C SER A 466 45.38 -17.31 11.65
N VAL A 467 46.15 -18.16 10.96
CA VAL A 467 45.65 -19.29 10.14
C VAL A 467 46.56 -20.51 10.24
N ASP A 468 45.99 -21.72 10.22
CA ASP A 468 46.76 -22.97 10.23
C ASP A 468 47.52 -23.19 8.90
N SER A 469 48.83 -23.38 8.98
CA SER A 469 49.69 -23.61 7.79
C SER A 469 49.60 -25.03 7.21
N ARG A 470 48.81 -25.92 7.82
CA ARG A 470 48.81 -27.36 7.49
C ARG A 470 47.91 -27.72 6.30
N ASN A 471 46.88 -26.91 6.00
CA ASN A 471 45.88 -27.18 4.95
C ASN A 471 45.60 -25.99 4.02
N LEU A 472 46.28 -24.84 4.21
CA LEU A 472 46.11 -23.61 3.43
C LEU A 472 47.40 -23.28 2.67
N CYS A 473 47.28 -22.94 1.38
CA CYS A 473 48.44 -22.61 0.54
C CYS A 473 48.73 -21.11 0.55
N SER A 474 49.93 -20.70 0.96
CA SER A 474 50.41 -19.31 0.88
C SER A 474 50.98 -19.03 -0.52
N SER A 475 50.27 -18.22 -1.29
CA SER A 475 50.70 -17.55 -2.54
C SER A 475 51.51 -18.40 -3.55
N GLY A 476 50.82 -18.84 -4.61
CA GLY A 476 51.44 -18.98 -5.94
C GLY A 476 51.97 -20.34 -6.41
N SER A 477 51.93 -21.43 -5.64
CA SER A 477 52.48 -22.73 -6.12
C SER A 477 51.53 -23.62 -6.95
N CYS A 478 50.28 -23.23 -7.14
CA CYS A 478 49.37 -23.96 -8.04
C CYS A 478 49.24 -23.26 -9.40
N ARG A 479 50.27 -23.39 -10.26
CA ARG A 479 50.15 -23.07 -11.69
C ARG A 479 50.71 -24.17 -12.56
N GLU A 480 49.90 -24.69 -13.47
CA GLU A 480 50.39 -25.20 -14.75
C GLU A 480 50.29 -24.11 -15.85
N LYS A 481 51.46 -23.55 -16.14
CA LYS A 481 52.00 -23.01 -17.41
C LYS A 481 51.15 -22.08 -18.30
N LYS A 482 51.57 -20.80 -18.30
CA LYS A 482 51.40 -19.84 -19.41
C LYS A 482 52.32 -20.15 -20.61
N LYS A 483 52.00 -19.59 -21.78
CA LYS A 483 53.00 -19.04 -22.72
C LYS A 483 52.72 -17.56 -22.97
N ASP A 484 53.69 -16.73 -22.62
CA ASP A 484 53.75 -15.29 -22.94
C ASP A 484 54.42 -15.07 -24.31
N ILE A 485 54.11 -13.95 -24.96
CA ILE A 485 55.07 -13.22 -25.82
C ILE A 485 54.88 -11.72 -25.57
N VAL A 486 55.99 -11.04 -25.25
CA VAL A 486 56.15 -9.58 -25.22
C VAL A 486 57.33 -9.24 -26.16
N ILE A 487 57.34 -8.07 -26.82
CA ILE A 487 58.28 -6.91 -26.72
C ILE A 487 58.60 -6.51 -28.22
N PRO A 488 59.05 -5.29 -28.63
CA PRO A 488 58.34 -3.99 -28.64
C PRO A 488 58.78 -2.94 -29.74
N ILE A 489 58.40 -1.66 -29.51
CA ILE A 489 59.13 -0.38 -29.71
C ILE A 489 58.89 0.45 -31.00
N VAL A 490 58.25 1.61 -30.75
CA VAL A 490 58.60 2.99 -31.16
C VAL A 490 58.71 3.30 -32.66
N ALA A 491 57.62 3.85 -33.20
CA ALA A 491 57.65 4.92 -34.20
C ALA A 491 56.24 5.55 -34.40
N SER A 492 55.61 6.12 -33.37
CA SER A 492 54.33 6.86 -33.56
C SER A 492 53.99 7.89 -32.47
N LEU A 493 54.98 8.36 -31.70
CA LEU A 493 54.74 9.41 -30.70
C LEU A 493 54.56 10.82 -31.32
N ALA A 494 54.94 11.01 -32.59
CA ALA A 494 54.74 12.28 -33.29
C ALA A 494 53.34 12.43 -33.90
N SER A 495 52.74 11.35 -34.37
CA SER A 495 51.39 11.32 -34.96
C SER A 495 50.29 11.47 -33.90
N ALA A 496 50.52 10.94 -32.69
CA ALA A 496 49.59 11.07 -31.57
C ALA A 496 49.46 12.52 -31.08
N ALA A 497 50.55 13.30 -31.06
CA ALA A 497 50.54 14.69 -30.62
C ALA A 497 49.77 15.60 -31.60
N VAL A 498 49.92 15.37 -32.91
CA VAL A 498 49.17 16.11 -33.94
C VAL A 498 47.69 15.74 -33.90
N LEU A 499 47.35 14.47 -33.71
CA LEU A 499 45.97 14.02 -33.51
C LEU A 499 45.35 14.62 -32.23
N LEU A 500 46.11 14.73 -31.14
CA LEU A 500 45.65 15.37 -29.91
C LEU A 500 45.39 16.86 -30.10
N ILE A 501 46.27 17.56 -30.83
CA ILE A 501 46.09 18.99 -31.12
C ILE A 501 44.90 19.20 -32.06
N VAL A 502 44.74 18.38 -33.10
CA VAL A 502 43.57 18.42 -33.99
C VAL A 502 42.30 18.07 -33.22
N LEU A 503 42.32 17.09 -32.32
CA LEU A 503 41.18 16.75 -31.45
C LEU A 503 40.86 17.91 -30.50
N ILE A 504 41.85 18.58 -29.90
CA ILE A 504 41.65 19.75 -29.04
C ILE A 504 41.11 20.94 -29.85
N LEU A 505 41.58 21.15 -31.08
CA LEU A 505 41.09 22.21 -31.97
C LEU A 505 39.68 21.92 -32.49
N VAL A 506 39.37 20.66 -32.84
CA VAL A 506 38.02 20.19 -33.18
C VAL A 506 37.10 20.27 -31.96
N TRP A 507 37.59 19.99 -30.75
CA TRP A 507 36.82 20.12 -29.52
C TRP A 507 36.59 21.58 -29.14
N LYS A 508 37.56 22.48 -29.39
CA LYS A 508 37.39 23.95 -29.25
C LYS A 508 36.46 24.53 -30.33
N GLN A 509 36.51 24.05 -31.57
CA GLN A 509 35.58 24.46 -32.63
C GLN A 509 34.18 23.88 -32.41
N ARG A 510 34.05 22.64 -31.92
CA ARG A 510 32.76 22.06 -31.49
C ARG A 510 32.23 22.75 -30.25
N ARG A 511 33.06 23.19 -29.30
CA ARG A 511 32.61 24.04 -28.17
C ARG A 511 32.22 25.45 -28.61
N LYS A 512 32.88 26.06 -29.60
CA LYS A 512 32.47 27.36 -30.17
C LYS A 512 31.19 27.27 -31.02
N LYS A 513 30.96 26.19 -31.78
CA LYS A 513 29.69 25.96 -32.49
C LYS A 513 28.56 25.44 -31.59
N LYS A 514 28.87 24.73 -30.50
CA LYS A 514 27.89 24.31 -29.47
C LYS A 514 27.54 25.44 -28.49
N SER A 515 28.39 26.46 -28.35
CA SER A 515 28.11 27.68 -27.56
C SER A 515 27.21 28.71 -28.29
N GLU A 516 26.97 28.54 -29.59
CA GLU A 516 26.09 29.44 -30.37
C GLU A 516 24.81 28.73 -30.84
N ILE A 517 24.83 27.39 -30.90
CA ILE A 517 23.63 26.55 -31.16
C ILE A 517 22.93 26.12 -29.86
N LEU A 518 23.62 26.11 -28.70
CA LEU A 518 23.01 25.91 -27.37
C LEU A 518 22.64 27.24 -26.68
N ARG A 519 22.36 28.29 -27.46
CA ARG A 519 21.78 29.57 -26.97
C ARG A 519 20.42 29.87 -27.59
N LYS A 520 19.90 28.98 -28.46
CA LYS A 520 18.61 29.13 -29.15
C LYS A 520 17.66 27.92 -29.06
N THR A 521 18.05 26.82 -28.40
CA THR A 521 17.21 25.62 -28.23
C THR A 521 17.10 25.14 -26.78
N GLY A 522 17.18 26.09 -25.83
CA GLY A 522 16.94 25.84 -24.39
C GLY A 522 15.86 26.75 -23.80
N ARG A 523 14.93 27.26 -24.62
CA ARG A 523 13.75 27.99 -24.11
C ARG A 523 12.57 27.02 -24.04
N HIS A 524 12.36 26.53 -22.82
CA HIS A 524 11.07 26.29 -22.19
C HIS A 524 9.94 25.73 -23.08
N VAL A 525 9.59 24.46 -22.84
CA VAL A 525 8.16 24.10 -22.84
C VAL A 525 7.61 24.60 -21.50
N VAL A 526 7.45 25.92 -21.37
CA VAL A 526 6.66 26.53 -20.31
C VAL A 526 5.24 26.61 -20.82
N ILE A 527 4.35 26.03 -20.05
CA ILE A 527 2.92 26.24 -20.19
C ILE A 527 2.69 27.74 -19.90
N LYS A 528 2.45 28.53 -20.96
CA LYS A 528 2.22 29.99 -20.94
C LYS A 528 1.08 30.50 -20.04
N LYS A 529 0.42 29.65 -19.23
CA LYS A 529 -0.76 30.02 -18.44
C LYS A 529 -0.46 30.54 -17.03
N SER A 530 0.76 30.44 -16.51
CA SER A 530 1.08 30.77 -15.11
C SER A 530 2.26 31.75 -14.93
N GLN A 531 2.68 32.44 -15.99
CA GLN A 531 3.73 33.45 -15.93
C GLN A 531 3.11 34.85 -15.86
N TYR A 532 3.53 35.64 -14.87
CA TYR A 532 3.15 37.03 -14.66
C TYR A 532 4.33 37.94 -15.02
N SER A 533 4.04 39.12 -15.56
CA SER A 533 5.05 40.17 -15.73
C SER A 533 5.35 40.87 -14.42
N PHE A 534 6.53 41.48 -14.29
CA PHE A 534 6.89 42.26 -13.12
C PHE A 534 5.93 43.45 -12.92
N ALA A 535 5.42 44.03 -14.00
CA ALA A 535 4.41 45.08 -13.94
C ALA A 535 3.10 44.58 -13.27
N GLU A 536 2.67 43.36 -13.60
CA GLU A 536 1.51 42.74 -12.94
C GLU A 536 1.79 42.42 -11.47
N VAL A 537 3.01 41.98 -11.12
CA VAL A 537 3.39 41.76 -9.71
C VAL A 537 3.32 43.07 -8.91
N VAL A 538 3.78 44.18 -9.48
CA VAL A 538 3.67 45.52 -8.87
C VAL A 538 2.20 45.93 -8.70
N GLU A 539 1.35 45.64 -9.67
CA GLU A 539 -0.10 45.89 -9.61
C GLU A 539 -0.77 45.04 -8.50
N ILE A 540 -0.52 43.73 -8.49
CA ILE A 540 -1.10 42.76 -7.55
C ILE A 540 -0.74 43.11 -6.11
N THR A 541 0.51 43.53 -5.87
CA THR A 541 1.02 43.89 -4.52
C THR A 541 0.74 45.34 -4.12
N ASN A 542 0.04 46.12 -4.96
CA ASN A 542 -0.15 47.55 -4.80
C ASN A 542 1.16 48.30 -4.50
N ASN A 543 2.17 48.13 -5.36
CA ASN A 543 3.54 48.62 -5.16
C ASN A 543 4.21 48.10 -3.88
N PHE A 544 4.07 46.79 -3.61
CA PHE A 544 4.71 46.13 -2.46
C PHE A 544 4.32 46.75 -1.10
N GLN A 545 3.08 47.21 -0.97
CA GLN A 545 2.63 47.97 0.20
C GLN A 545 2.58 47.12 1.48
N THR A 546 2.09 45.89 1.37
CA THR A 546 1.82 45.03 2.53
C THR A 546 2.83 43.91 2.62
N GLU A 547 3.86 44.09 3.44
CA GLU A 547 4.83 43.05 3.79
C GLU A 547 4.22 42.11 4.83
N ILE A 548 4.18 40.81 4.52
CA ILE A 548 3.63 39.77 5.41
C ILE A 548 4.70 38.82 5.96
N GLY A 549 5.92 38.89 5.45
CA GLY A 549 7.02 38.09 5.98
C GLY A 549 8.35 38.36 5.33
N LYS A 550 9.41 38.00 6.06
CA LYS A 550 10.80 38.03 5.60
C LYS A 550 11.42 36.65 5.78
N GLY A 551 11.61 35.92 4.69
CA GLY A 551 12.26 34.61 4.69
C GLY A 551 13.76 34.67 4.42
N GLY A 552 14.44 33.52 4.40
CA GLY A 552 15.86 33.41 4.02
C GLY A 552 16.15 33.82 2.58
N PHE A 553 15.12 33.83 1.73
CA PHE A 553 15.24 33.98 0.28
C PHE A 553 14.62 35.27 -0.26
N GLY A 554 14.04 36.09 0.62
CA GLY A 554 13.55 37.42 0.28
C GLY A 554 12.24 37.80 0.98
N MET A 555 11.61 38.86 0.48
CA MET A 555 10.44 39.49 1.07
C MET A 555 9.16 38.87 0.52
N VAL A 556 8.17 38.65 1.40
CA VAL A 556 6.84 38.15 1.03
C VAL A 556 5.82 39.26 1.20
N TYR A 557 5.05 39.50 0.14
CA TYR A 557 4.03 40.54 0.08
C TYR A 557 2.65 39.93 -0.09
N HIS A 558 1.65 40.57 0.51
CA HIS A 558 0.25 40.26 0.25
C HIS A 558 -0.23 41.01 -1.00
N GLY A 559 -1.11 40.39 -1.77
CA GLY A 559 -1.68 41.00 -2.96
C GLY A 559 -3.00 40.38 -3.39
N TYR A 560 -3.61 41.00 -4.40
CA TYR A 560 -4.90 40.60 -4.97
C TYR A 560 -4.81 40.43 -6.49
N LEU A 561 -5.23 39.27 -6.99
CA LEU A 561 -5.43 39.05 -8.42
C LEU A 561 -6.66 39.84 -8.93
N LYS A 562 -6.79 39.97 -10.25
CA LYS A 562 -7.86 40.74 -10.91
C LYS A 562 -9.28 40.22 -10.60
N ASP A 563 -9.39 38.95 -10.27
CA ASP A 563 -10.63 38.28 -9.87
C ASP A 563 -10.95 38.41 -8.36
N GLY A 564 -10.06 39.05 -7.59
CA GLY A 564 -10.19 39.24 -6.14
C GLY A 564 -9.52 38.17 -5.29
N THR A 565 -8.88 37.16 -5.91
CA THR A 565 -8.16 36.12 -5.16
C THR A 565 -6.95 36.70 -4.43
N GLN A 566 -6.85 36.41 -3.13
CA GLN A 566 -5.72 36.81 -2.29
C GLN A 566 -4.51 35.89 -2.54
N VAL A 567 -3.34 36.50 -2.69
CA VAL A 567 -2.08 35.79 -2.96
C VAL A 567 -0.94 36.27 -2.07
N ALA A 568 0.02 35.39 -1.83
CA ALA A 568 1.30 35.71 -1.23
C ALA A 568 2.40 35.69 -2.30
N ILE A 569 3.16 36.77 -2.42
CA ILE A 569 4.19 36.94 -3.45
C ILE A 569 5.56 37.00 -2.78
N LYS A 570 6.35 35.95 -2.97
CA LYS A 570 7.73 35.83 -2.49
C LYS A 570 8.68 36.39 -3.55
N MET A 571 9.27 37.54 -3.28
CA MET A 571 10.29 38.16 -4.13
C MET A 571 11.66 37.56 -3.82
N LEU A 572 12.42 37.19 -4.83
CA LEU A 572 13.79 36.74 -4.63
C LEU A 572 14.71 37.92 -4.24
N SER A 573 15.48 37.76 -3.17
CA SER A 573 16.48 38.76 -2.78
C SER A 573 17.71 38.72 -3.71
N PRO A 574 18.12 39.87 -4.29
CA PRO A 574 19.34 39.99 -5.10
C PRO A 574 20.64 39.67 -4.33
N SER A 575 20.59 39.66 -2.99
CA SER A 575 21.76 39.45 -2.13
C SER A 575 22.10 37.96 -1.90
N SER A 576 21.31 37.02 -2.43
CA SER A 576 21.49 35.59 -2.19
C SER A 576 22.24 34.92 -3.35
N SER A 577 23.41 34.32 -3.06
CA SER A 577 24.19 33.59 -4.07
C SER A 577 23.56 32.23 -4.46
N GLN A 578 22.64 31.71 -3.63
CA GLN A 578 21.90 30.47 -3.87
C GLN A 578 20.48 30.70 -4.43
N GLY A 579 19.95 31.93 -4.30
CA GLY A 579 18.56 32.27 -4.59
C GLY A 579 18.03 31.86 -5.97
N PRO A 580 18.76 32.11 -7.09
CA PRO A 580 18.26 31.74 -8.42
C PRO A 580 18.09 30.22 -8.61
N ARG A 581 18.92 29.39 -7.96
CA ARG A 581 18.81 27.92 -8.05
C ARG A 581 17.62 27.40 -7.25
N GLU A 582 17.41 27.96 -6.07
CA GLU A 582 16.29 27.59 -5.20
C GLU A 582 14.96 28.03 -5.80
N PHE A 583 14.91 29.24 -6.36
CA PHE A 583 13.76 29.72 -7.13
C PHE A 583 13.40 28.77 -8.28
N GLN A 584 14.39 28.37 -9.08
CA GLN A 584 14.17 27.45 -10.19
C GLN A 584 13.68 26.09 -9.70
N THR A 585 14.27 25.57 -8.62
CA THR A 585 13.89 24.30 -8.02
C THR A 585 12.45 24.33 -7.51
N GLU A 586 12.09 25.38 -6.78
CA GLU A 586 10.77 25.60 -6.23
C GLU A 586 9.72 25.75 -7.34
N ALA A 587 9.97 26.57 -8.36
CA ALA A 587 9.07 26.72 -9.50
C ALA A 587 8.90 25.41 -10.29
N GLU A 588 9.99 24.68 -10.57
CA GLU A 588 9.94 23.42 -11.33
C GLU A 588 9.16 22.31 -10.60
N LEU A 589 9.35 22.21 -9.28
CA LEU A 589 8.67 21.25 -8.42
C LEU A 589 7.18 21.56 -8.29
N LEU A 590 6.86 22.80 -7.92
CA LEU A 590 5.50 23.23 -7.62
C LEU A 590 4.57 23.26 -8.84
N MET A 591 5.12 23.33 -10.05
CA MET A 591 4.33 23.10 -11.27
C MET A 591 3.82 21.66 -11.42
N ARG A 592 4.38 20.70 -10.68
CA ARG A 592 4.08 19.26 -10.82
C ARG A 592 3.37 18.68 -9.61
N ILE A 593 3.65 19.18 -8.42
CA ILE A 593 3.09 18.65 -7.16
C ILE A 593 1.84 19.43 -6.74
N HIS A 594 0.77 18.72 -6.42
CA HIS A 594 -0.50 19.30 -5.97
C HIS A 594 -1.09 18.42 -4.88
N HIS A 595 -1.24 18.95 -3.67
CA HIS A 595 -1.80 18.23 -2.55
C HIS A 595 -2.44 19.21 -1.55
N ARG A 596 -3.50 18.79 -0.87
CA ARG A 596 -4.30 19.66 0.02
C ARG A 596 -3.47 20.25 1.18
N ASN A 597 -2.44 19.54 1.63
CA ASN A 597 -1.56 19.92 2.73
C ASN A 597 -0.20 20.48 2.26
N LEU A 598 -0.09 20.90 1.00
CA LEU A 598 1.05 21.66 0.48
C LEU A 598 0.55 23.03 0.01
N ALA A 599 1.33 24.09 0.21
CA ALA A 599 0.96 25.43 -0.20
C ALA A 599 0.79 25.51 -1.72
N THR A 600 -0.40 25.93 -2.17
CA THR A 600 -0.79 25.93 -3.57
C THR A 600 -0.03 27.00 -4.33
N PHE A 601 0.64 26.57 -5.40
CA PHE A 601 1.35 27.45 -6.31
C PHE A 601 0.41 28.01 -7.38
N VAL A 602 0.39 29.33 -7.53
CA VAL A 602 -0.47 30.05 -8.46
C VAL A 602 0.29 30.40 -9.75
N GLY A 603 1.55 30.83 -9.60
CA GLY A 603 2.38 31.20 -10.74
C GLY A 603 3.70 31.84 -10.35
N TYR A 604 4.42 32.36 -11.34
CA TYR A 604 5.72 32.99 -11.13
C TYR A 604 5.95 34.18 -12.04
N CYS A 605 6.92 35.01 -11.69
CA CYS A 605 7.47 36.09 -12.50
C CYS A 605 8.96 35.83 -12.74
N ASP A 606 9.38 35.96 -13.99
CA ASP A 606 10.78 35.87 -14.44
C ASP A 606 11.03 36.96 -15.50
N ASP A 607 11.29 38.18 -15.03
CA ASP A 607 11.50 39.39 -15.85
C ASP A 607 12.80 40.09 -15.42
N ASP A 608 13.83 40.11 -16.27
CA ASP A 608 15.08 40.89 -16.12
C ASP A 608 15.68 40.88 -14.68
N ASP A 609 16.00 39.69 -14.17
CA ASP A 609 16.52 39.42 -12.80
C ASP A 609 15.54 39.71 -11.64
N LYS A 610 14.26 39.94 -11.94
CA LYS A 610 13.18 40.12 -10.94
C LYS A 610 12.34 38.84 -10.88
N LEU A 611 12.78 37.95 -10.00
CA LEU A 611 12.15 36.65 -9.80
C LEU A 611 11.12 36.74 -8.66
N ALA A 612 9.90 36.27 -8.91
CA ALA A 612 8.84 36.18 -7.89
C ALA A 612 8.04 34.88 -7.99
N LEU A 613 7.68 34.30 -6.84
CA LEU A 613 6.80 33.13 -6.75
C LEU A 613 5.49 33.57 -6.10
N ILE A 614 4.37 33.12 -6.68
CA ILE A 614 3.02 33.51 -6.29
C ILE A 614 2.31 32.27 -5.75
N TYR A 615 1.84 32.37 -4.51
CA TYR A 615 1.13 31.30 -3.79
C TYR A 615 -0.25 31.76 -3.36
N GLU A 616 -1.08 30.80 -2.96
CA GLU A 616 -2.25 31.10 -2.15
C GLU A 616 -1.84 31.88 -0.88
N TYR A 617 -2.67 32.83 -0.47
CA TYR A 617 -2.45 33.54 0.79
C TYR A 617 -2.93 32.70 1.98
N MET A 618 -2.05 32.50 2.96
CA MET A 618 -2.33 31.76 4.19
C MET A 618 -2.61 32.76 5.34
N PRO A 619 -3.89 33.04 5.67
CA PRO A 619 -4.26 34.19 6.50
C PRO A 619 -3.80 34.08 7.96
N ASN A 620 -3.62 32.86 8.46
CA ASN A 620 -3.17 32.62 9.83
C ASN A 620 -1.64 32.51 9.94
N GLY A 621 -0.87 32.79 8.89
CA GLY A 621 0.59 32.82 8.98
C GLY A 621 1.21 31.44 9.25
N ASN A 622 2.29 31.38 10.04
CA ASN A 622 3.04 30.15 10.30
C ASN A 622 2.89 29.61 11.73
N LEU A 623 3.08 28.29 11.87
CA LEU A 623 2.92 27.56 13.13
C LEU A 623 3.85 28.08 14.25
N LYS A 624 5.06 28.52 13.92
CA LYS A 624 5.99 29.09 14.92
C LYS A 624 5.39 30.30 15.64
N GLY A 625 4.60 31.12 14.95
CA GLY A 625 3.91 32.27 15.54
C GLY A 625 3.00 31.86 16.71
N TYR A 626 2.20 30.81 16.53
CA TYR A 626 1.31 30.27 17.57
C TYR A 626 2.08 29.63 18.73
N LEU A 627 3.19 28.96 18.44
CA LEU A 627 4.00 28.34 19.49
C LEU A 627 4.83 29.36 20.28
N SER A 628 5.17 30.51 19.70
CA SER A 628 6.00 31.54 20.35
C SER A 628 5.19 32.63 21.04
N ASP A 629 3.97 32.92 20.58
CA ASP A 629 3.10 33.94 21.18
C ASP A 629 2.46 33.43 22.46
N LYS A 630 2.62 34.18 23.55
CA LYS A 630 2.06 33.87 24.87
C LYS A 630 0.54 34.05 24.91
N ASN A 631 -0.03 34.83 23.98
CA ASN A 631 -1.45 35.10 23.91
C ASN A 631 -2.19 34.19 22.91
N SER A 632 -1.45 33.36 22.16
CA SER A 632 -2.03 32.43 21.21
C SER A 632 -2.23 31.06 21.87
N GLU A 633 -3.48 30.60 21.90
CA GLU A 633 -3.87 29.34 22.53
C GLU A 633 -4.27 28.32 21.46
N LEU A 634 -3.38 27.37 21.15
CA LEU A 634 -3.72 26.15 20.41
C LEU A 634 -4.02 25.03 21.40
N SER A 635 -5.24 24.48 21.34
CA SER A 635 -5.62 23.28 22.08
C SER A 635 -4.76 22.08 21.64
N TRP A 636 -4.65 21.07 22.50
CA TRP A 636 -3.90 19.86 22.18
C TRP A 636 -4.47 19.14 20.95
N GLU A 637 -5.81 19.03 20.86
CA GLU A 637 -6.49 18.51 19.67
C GLU A 637 -6.06 19.23 18.39
N MET A 638 -6.05 20.58 18.40
CA MET A 638 -5.67 21.36 17.22
C MET A 638 -4.19 21.18 16.87
N ARG A 639 -3.31 21.07 17.86
CA ARG A 639 -1.88 20.77 17.65
C ARG A 639 -1.70 19.41 16.95
N ILE A 640 -2.45 18.38 17.35
CA ILE A 640 -2.41 17.07 16.68
C ILE A 640 -2.96 17.18 15.26
N ARG A 641 -4.08 17.88 15.03
CA ARG A 641 -4.63 18.07 13.67
C ARG A 641 -3.62 18.74 12.74
N ILE A 642 -2.94 19.79 13.20
CA ILE A 642 -1.87 20.46 12.47
C ILE A 642 -0.71 19.49 12.16
N ALA A 643 -0.32 18.66 13.14
CA ALA A 643 0.71 17.64 12.94
C ALA A 643 0.30 16.60 11.88
N ILE A 644 -0.95 16.13 11.92
CA ILE A 644 -1.50 15.18 10.95
C ILE A 644 -1.50 15.78 9.54
N ASP A 645 -1.96 17.01 9.39
CA ASP A 645 -1.97 17.72 8.11
C ASP A 645 -0.55 17.86 7.53
N ALA A 646 0.42 18.30 8.34
CA ALA A 646 1.81 18.38 7.92
C ALA A 646 2.41 16.98 7.61
N ALA A 647 2.10 15.96 8.41
CA ALA A 647 2.55 14.60 8.15
C ALA A 647 2.02 14.04 6.82
N GLN A 648 0.75 14.33 6.49
CA GLN A 648 0.15 13.97 5.19
C GLN A 648 0.85 14.66 4.02
N GLY A 649 1.21 15.93 4.17
CA GLY A 649 2.00 16.65 3.16
C GLY A 649 3.35 15.99 2.89
N LEU A 650 4.10 15.63 3.95
CA LEU A 650 5.40 14.95 3.81
C LEU A 650 5.28 13.53 3.27
N GLU A 651 4.28 12.77 3.73
CA GLU A 651 4.03 11.41 3.24
C GLU A 651 3.76 11.40 1.73
N TYR A 652 2.98 12.36 1.24
CA TYR A 652 2.76 12.56 -0.18
C TYR A 652 4.06 12.90 -0.95
N LEU A 653 4.97 13.69 -0.38
CA LEU A 653 6.25 13.99 -1.02
C LEU A 653 7.16 12.74 -1.11
N HIS A 654 7.17 11.91 -0.07
CA HIS A 654 8.02 10.72 0.01
C HIS A 654 7.49 9.52 -0.79
N HIS A 655 6.18 9.29 -0.76
CA HIS A 655 5.57 8.08 -1.34
C HIS A 655 4.54 8.37 -2.43
N GLY A 656 3.89 9.54 -2.39
CA GLY A 656 2.91 9.95 -3.40
C GLY A 656 3.52 10.51 -4.69
N CYS A 657 4.72 11.10 -4.60
CA CYS A 657 5.47 11.63 -5.74
C CYS A 657 6.39 10.57 -6.36
N LYS A 658 6.42 10.49 -7.69
CA LYS A 658 7.35 9.63 -8.44
C LYS A 658 8.13 10.44 -9.47
N PRO A 659 9.47 10.53 -9.35
CA PRO A 659 10.30 10.04 -8.24
C PRO A 659 10.07 10.80 -6.91
N PRO A 660 10.45 10.22 -5.75
CA PRO A 660 10.29 10.84 -4.42
C PRO A 660 10.94 12.22 -4.31
N VAL A 661 10.34 13.07 -3.47
CA VAL A 661 10.80 14.43 -3.18
C VAL A 661 11.12 14.56 -1.70
N VAL A 662 12.35 14.97 -1.37
CA VAL A 662 12.77 15.28 0.00
C VAL A 662 12.77 16.81 0.18
N HIS A 663 12.04 17.30 1.18
CA HIS A 663 11.83 18.72 1.43
C HIS A 663 13.10 19.43 1.95
N ARG A 664 13.83 18.78 2.87
CA ARG A 664 15.10 19.20 3.50
C ARG A 664 15.03 20.40 4.45
N ASP A 665 13.92 21.12 4.49
CA ASP A 665 13.74 22.28 5.37
C ASP A 665 12.40 22.26 6.11
N VAL A 666 12.01 21.09 6.63
CA VAL A 666 10.80 20.93 7.44
C VAL A 666 11.00 21.60 8.80
N LYS A 667 10.18 22.62 9.11
CA LYS A 667 10.24 23.38 10.37
C LYS A 667 8.95 24.16 10.59
N THR A 668 8.70 24.61 11.82
CA THR A 668 7.47 25.32 12.22
C THR A 668 7.25 26.66 11.50
N THR A 669 8.27 27.29 10.90
CA THR A 669 8.07 28.49 10.07
C THR A 669 7.60 28.17 8.65
N ASN A 670 7.80 26.94 8.19
CA ASN A 670 7.46 26.47 6.85
C ASN A 670 6.15 25.66 6.85
N ILE A 671 5.48 25.56 8.01
CA ILE A 671 4.13 25.03 8.13
C ILE A 671 3.19 26.23 8.29
N LEU A 672 2.44 26.52 7.24
CA LEU A 672 1.50 27.64 7.16
C LEU A 672 0.09 27.18 7.50
N LEU A 673 -0.72 28.09 8.06
CA LEU A 673 -2.06 27.79 8.55
C LEU A 673 -3.12 28.53 7.72
N GLY A 674 -4.08 27.77 7.20
CA GLY A 674 -5.23 28.28 6.44
C GLY A 674 -6.28 28.90 7.36
N GLU A 675 -7.40 29.34 6.81
CA GLU A 675 -8.47 30.04 7.54
C GLU A 675 -9.02 29.21 8.71
N ASN A 676 -9.13 27.89 8.53
CA ASN A 676 -9.61 26.95 9.55
C ASN A 676 -8.45 26.29 10.33
N LEU A 677 -7.27 26.90 10.30
CA LEU A 677 -6.02 26.37 10.86
C LEU A 677 -5.60 25.01 10.25
N ASP A 678 -6.07 24.69 9.04
CA ASP A 678 -5.57 23.58 8.24
C ASP A 678 -4.11 23.84 7.86
N ALA A 679 -3.26 22.84 8.07
CA ALA A 679 -1.81 23.03 7.90
C ALA A 679 -1.35 22.67 6.48
N LYS A 680 -0.50 23.53 5.91
CA LYS A 680 0.15 23.31 4.61
C LYS A 680 1.65 23.54 4.68
N ILE A 681 2.43 22.64 4.10
CA ILE A 681 3.88 22.79 3.99
C ILE A 681 4.22 23.75 2.86
N ALA A 682 5.13 24.67 3.10
CA ALA A 682 5.63 25.65 2.16
C ALA A 682 7.17 25.67 2.12
N ASP A 683 7.72 26.46 1.19
CA ASP A 683 9.16 26.71 1.00
C ASP A 683 9.96 25.51 0.46
N PHE A 684 9.74 25.19 -0.81
CA PHE A 684 10.40 24.06 -1.50
C PHE A 684 11.75 24.43 -2.11
N GLY A 685 12.29 25.62 -1.81
CA GLY A 685 13.54 26.13 -2.39
C GLY A 685 14.74 25.18 -2.25
N LEU A 686 14.79 24.44 -1.14
CA LEU A 686 15.86 23.48 -0.86
C LEU A 686 15.56 22.04 -1.31
N SER A 687 14.32 21.77 -1.75
CA SER A 687 13.82 20.42 -2.01
C SER A 687 14.65 19.69 -3.08
N LYS A 688 14.70 18.35 -2.97
CA LYS A 688 15.47 17.52 -3.89
C LYS A 688 14.64 16.33 -4.38
N VAL A 689 14.63 16.16 -5.69
CA VAL A 689 14.03 15.02 -6.38
C VAL A 689 15.08 13.92 -6.55
N PHE A 690 14.70 12.67 -6.29
CA PHE A 690 15.55 11.50 -6.56
C PHE A 690 15.73 11.27 -8.07
N ALA A 691 16.83 10.61 -8.47
CA ALA A 691 17.13 10.42 -9.89
C ALA A 691 16.29 9.30 -10.51
N SER A 692 15.86 8.33 -9.71
CA SER A 692 14.98 7.23 -10.06
C SER A 692 13.98 6.94 -8.93
N ASP A 693 12.87 6.27 -9.26
CA ASP A 693 11.89 5.76 -8.28
C ASP A 693 12.50 4.74 -7.30
N ASN A 694 13.64 4.13 -7.65
CA ASN A 694 14.31 3.09 -6.84
C ASN A 694 15.49 3.62 -6.00
N ASP A 695 15.85 4.90 -6.12
CA ASP A 695 16.95 5.45 -5.35
C ASP A 695 16.50 5.65 -3.89
N THR A 696 17.33 5.23 -2.93
CA THR A 696 17.04 5.38 -1.49
C THR A 696 17.83 6.51 -0.84
N ASN A 697 18.79 7.08 -1.55
CA ASN A 697 19.60 8.18 -1.08
C ASN A 697 20.17 9.01 -2.24
N VAL A 698 20.51 10.26 -1.94
CA VAL A 698 21.18 11.16 -2.87
C VAL A 698 22.36 11.83 -2.18
N GLU A 699 23.56 11.67 -2.72
CA GLU A 699 24.73 12.44 -2.28
C GLU A 699 24.58 13.89 -2.73
N THR A 700 24.54 14.80 -1.77
CA THR A 700 24.31 16.22 -2.04
C THR A 700 24.92 17.10 -0.96
N THR A 701 25.24 18.35 -1.32
CA THR A 701 25.73 19.35 -0.37
C THR A 701 24.73 19.53 0.78
N VAL A 702 25.22 19.48 2.01
CA VAL A 702 24.39 19.64 3.22
C VAL A 702 23.72 21.01 3.24
N MET A 703 22.39 21.02 3.28
CA MET A 703 21.54 22.21 3.39
C MET A 703 20.37 21.90 4.32
N GLY A 704 19.87 22.91 5.03
CA GLY A 704 18.75 22.81 5.96
C GLY A 704 18.92 23.80 7.13
N THR A 705 17.95 23.85 8.02
CA THR A 705 17.96 24.77 9.17
C THR A 705 18.59 24.14 10.42
N ALA A 706 19.50 24.87 11.08
CA ALA A 706 20.10 24.44 12.33
C ALA A 706 19.02 24.20 13.41
N GLY A 707 19.09 23.04 14.09
CA GLY A 707 18.08 22.58 15.05
C GLY A 707 17.05 21.61 14.47
N TYR A 708 16.88 21.56 13.15
CA TYR A 708 16.03 20.57 12.46
C TYR A 708 16.87 19.61 11.60
N LEU A 709 18.13 19.98 11.30
CA LEU A 709 19.00 19.22 10.43
C LEU A 709 19.35 17.84 11.01
N ASP A 710 19.09 16.80 10.22
CA ASP A 710 19.44 15.41 10.52
C ASP A 710 20.96 15.23 10.74
N PRO A 711 21.39 14.73 11.92
CA PRO A 711 22.81 14.55 12.23
C PRO A 711 23.50 13.51 11.34
N GLU A 712 22.79 12.47 10.91
CA GLU A 712 23.35 11.46 10.00
C GLU A 712 23.57 12.03 8.61
N TYR A 713 22.60 12.80 8.10
CA TYR A 713 22.75 13.52 6.85
C TYR A 713 23.91 14.54 6.90
N TYR A 714 24.01 15.29 7.99
CA TYR A 714 25.10 16.23 8.20
C TYR A 714 26.48 15.56 8.14
N ASN A 715 26.61 14.36 8.75
CA ASN A 715 27.87 13.63 8.80
C ASN A 715 28.19 12.85 7.52
N SER A 716 27.18 12.23 6.89
CA SER A 716 27.37 11.32 5.76
C SER A 716 27.26 12.01 4.39
N GLN A 717 26.64 13.20 4.33
CA GLN A 717 26.23 13.89 3.09
C GLN A 717 25.24 13.09 2.22
N LYS A 718 24.70 12.00 2.75
CA LYS A 718 23.67 11.17 2.10
C LYS A 718 22.30 11.63 2.57
N LEU A 719 21.54 12.23 1.67
CA LEU A 719 20.18 12.66 1.94
C LEU A 719 19.20 11.52 1.67
N THR A 720 18.30 11.27 2.61
CA THR A 720 17.19 10.31 2.47
C THR A 720 15.88 10.96 2.91
N GLU A 721 14.75 10.32 2.63
CA GLU A 721 13.45 10.73 3.16
C GLU A 721 13.41 10.74 4.70
N LYS A 722 14.26 9.93 5.35
CA LYS A 722 14.40 9.90 6.82
C LYS A 722 15.01 11.19 7.41
N SER A 723 15.62 12.03 6.59
CA SER A 723 16.09 13.35 7.02
C SER A 723 14.92 14.33 7.26
N ASP A 724 13.86 14.24 6.45
CA ASP A 724 12.62 14.98 6.69
C ASP A 724 11.88 14.44 7.91
N VAL A 725 11.88 13.11 8.12
CA VAL A 725 11.28 12.49 9.31
C VAL A 725 11.93 13.02 10.59
N PHE A 726 13.26 13.10 10.62
CA PHE A 726 13.98 13.67 11.76
C PHE A 726 13.54 15.12 12.04
N SER A 727 13.50 15.93 10.98
CA SER A 727 13.08 17.33 11.05
C SER A 727 11.63 17.47 11.56
N PHE A 728 10.73 16.60 11.09
CA PHE A 728 9.34 16.53 11.54
C PHE A 728 9.22 16.09 13.01
N GLY A 729 10.06 15.16 13.46
CA GLY A 729 10.15 14.78 14.87
C GLY A 729 10.47 15.97 15.78
N VAL A 730 11.35 16.87 15.34
CA VAL A 730 11.61 18.13 16.05
C VAL A 730 10.36 19.01 16.09
N VAL A 731 9.61 19.12 14.98
CA VAL A 731 8.32 19.86 14.95
C VAL A 731 7.32 19.28 15.96
N LEU A 732 7.22 17.96 16.08
CA LEU A 732 6.36 17.31 17.08
C LEU A 732 6.78 17.68 18.50
N LEU A 733 8.09 17.68 18.79
CA LEU A 733 8.60 18.10 20.10
C LEU A 733 8.26 19.58 20.38
N GLU A 734 8.34 20.47 19.39
CA GLU A 734 7.92 21.87 19.57
C GLU A 734 6.41 21.98 19.85
N LEU A 735 5.58 21.16 19.20
CA LEU A 735 4.13 21.11 19.45
C LEU A 735 3.79 20.59 20.86
N ILE A 736 4.50 19.58 21.35
CA ILE A 736 4.28 18.99 22.68
C ILE A 736 4.76 19.93 23.78
N THR A 737 5.97 20.47 23.60
CA THR A 737 6.68 21.19 24.67
C THR A 737 6.42 22.69 24.68
N GLY A 738 6.01 23.25 23.54
CA GLY A 738 5.97 24.69 23.33
C GLY A 738 7.36 25.35 23.34
N GLN A 739 8.44 24.57 23.38
CA GLN A 739 9.82 25.05 23.37
C GLN A 739 10.34 25.12 21.93
N PRO A 740 11.24 26.06 21.62
CA PRO A 740 11.92 26.09 20.33
C PRO A 740 12.89 24.90 20.19
N ALA A 741 13.15 24.48 18.95
CA ALA A 741 14.12 23.40 18.64
C ALA A 741 15.49 23.57 19.33
N ILE A 742 15.94 24.83 19.49
CA ILE A 742 17.14 25.20 20.26
C ILE A 742 16.70 26.07 21.43
N ILE A 743 16.79 25.52 22.65
CA ILE A 743 16.43 26.19 23.90
C ILE A 743 17.66 26.98 24.37
N ARG A 744 17.50 28.29 24.52
CA ARG A 744 18.58 29.21 24.92
C ARG A 744 18.32 29.73 26.33
N ASN A 745 18.86 29.01 27.32
CA ASN A 745 18.90 29.44 28.72
C ASN A 745 20.37 29.75 29.11
N GLU A 746 20.83 29.35 30.31
CA GLU A 746 22.24 29.50 30.73
C GLU A 746 23.20 28.63 29.89
N GLU A 747 22.73 27.45 29.47
CA GLU A 747 23.37 26.60 28.45
C GLU A 747 22.43 26.44 27.24
N THR A 748 23.01 26.33 26.04
CA THR A 748 22.25 26.08 24.81
C THR A 748 22.01 24.58 24.67
N VAL A 749 20.75 24.15 24.78
CA VAL A 749 20.38 22.73 24.74
C VAL A 749 19.39 22.49 23.59
N HIS A 750 19.59 21.40 22.86
CA HIS A 750 18.66 20.96 21.82
C HIS A 750 17.41 20.34 22.46
N VAL A 751 16.21 20.61 21.93
CA VAL A 751 14.95 20.12 22.51
C VAL A 751 14.94 18.60 22.73
N ILE A 752 15.46 17.83 21.76
CA ILE A 752 15.64 16.36 21.87
C ILE A 752 16.44 15.98 23.14
N GLN A 753 17.56 16.66 23.39
CA GLN A 753 18.43 16.33 24.52
C GLN A 753 17.77 16.72 25.85
N TRP A 754 17.07 17.84 25.88
CA TRP A 754 16.31 18.27 27.05
C TRP A 754 15.19 17.26 27.38
N VAL A 755 14.37 16.88 26.39
CA VAL A 755 13.29 15.89 26.56
C VAL A 755 13.84 14.54 27.03
N LYS A 756 14.95 14.05 26.46
CA LYS A 756 15.60 12.80 26.92
C LYS A 756 16.00 12.88 28.38
N SER A 757 16.60 14.00 28.80
CA SER A 757 16.99 14.22 30.20
C SER A 757 15.78 14.24 31.14
N GLU A 758 14.67 14.88 30.76
CA GLU A 758 13.45 14.90 31.59
C GLU A 758 12.79 13.52 31.70
N LEU A 759 12.81 12.74 30.61
CA LEU A 759 12.32 11.35 30.60
C LEU A 759 13.15 10.44 31.51
N GLU A 760 14.48 10.55 31.45
CA GLU A 760 15.40 9.79 32.33
C GLU A 760 15.20 10.11 33.81
N GLN A 761 14.78 11.34 34.13
CA GLN A 761 14.49 11.78 35.48
C GLN A 761 13.06 11.44 35.95
N GLY A 762 12.21 10.90 35.06
CA GLY A 762 10.81 10.59 35.36
C GLY A 762 9.89 11.82 35.46
N ASN A 763 10.33 12.98 34.99
CA ASN A 763 9.61 14.26 35.09
C ASN A 763 8.71 14.51 33.87
N THR A 764 7.89 13.54 33.49
CA THR A 764 7.11 13.58 32.24
C THR A 764 6.14 14.76 32.12
N GLN A 765 5.56 15.22 33.23
CA GLN A 765 4.68 16.39 33.25
C GLN A 765 5.41 17.71 32.93
N SER A 766 6.72 17.78 33.14
CA SER A 766 7.51 18.98 32.85
C SER A 766 7.72 19.22 31.35
N ILE A 767 7.57 18.14 30.56
CA ILE A 767 7.77 18.14 29.10
C ILE A 767 6.60 18.85 28.41
N ILE A 768 5.40 18.80 28.98
CA ILE A 768 4.17 19.26 28.33
C ILE A 768 4.05 20.79 28.43
N ASP A 769 3.65 21.43 27.34
CA ASP A 769 3.42 22.87 27.29
C ASP A 769 2.37 23.30 28.32
N LYS A 770 2.81 24.10 29.31
CA LYS A 770 1.96 24.61 30.41
C LYS A 770 0.77 25.43 29.92
N ARG A 771 0.81 25.96 28.69
CA ARG A 771 -0.33 26.67 28.09
C ARG A 771 -1.52 25.77 27.78
N LEU A 772 -1.33 24.45 27.75
CA LEU A 772 -2.42 23.50 27.56
C LEU A 772 -3.32 23.34 28.80
N GLN A 773 -2.92 23.90 29.96
CA GLN A 773 -3.73 23.95 31.20
C GLN A 773 -4.33 22.59 31.62
N ASP A 774 -3.57 21.51 31.44
CA ASP A 774 -4.02 20.13 31.70
C ASP A 774 -5.28 19.69 30.92
N ASN A 775 -5.66 20.42 29.86
CA ASN A 775 -6.80 20.10 28.99
C ASN A 775 -6.37 19.19 27.83
N PHE A 776 -5.97 17.96 28.14
CA PHE A 776 -5.58 16.93 27.19
C PHE A 776 -5.69 15.53 27.82
N ASP A 777 -5.87 14.51 26.99
CA ASP A 777 -5.68 13.14 27.40
C ASP A 777 -4.18 12.82 27.50
N VAL A 778 -3.78 12.33 28.66
CA VAL A 778 -2.37 12.05 28.98
C VAL A 778 -1.80 10.95 28.07
N ASN A 779 -2.58 9.94 27.71
CA ASN A 779 -2.13 8.88 26.80
C ASN A 779 -1.94 9.40 25.37
N SER A 780 -2.79 10.34 24.94
CA SER A 780 -2.64 11.02 23.65
C SER A 780 -1.30 11.75 23.55
N VAL A 781 -0.94 12.54 24.58
CA VAL A 781 0.34 13.25 24.65
C VAL A 781 1.53 12.28 24.68
N TYR A 782 1.48 11.24 25.52
CA TYR A 782 2.57 10.26 25.61
C TYR A 782 2.81 9.55 24.28
N LYS A 783 1.74 9.16 23.59
CA LYS A 783 1.86 8.53 22.28
C LYS A 783 2.47 9.50 21.26
N ALA A 784 2.08 10.78 21.26
CA ALA A 784 2.69 11.79 20.39
C ALA A 784 4.18 12.00 20.71
N LEU A 785 4.55 11.94 21.99
CA LEU A 785 5.94 12.01 22.45
C LEU A 785 6.75 10.80 21.97
N ASP A 786 6.21 9.59 22.10
CA ASP A 786 6.85 8.36 21.61
C ASP A 786 7.11 8.43 20.10
N VAL A 787 6.12 8.93 19.34
CA VAL A 787 6.26 9.15 17.89
C VAL A 787 7.38 10.17 17.60
N ALA A 788 7.41 11.29 18.34
CA ALA A 788 8.46 12.30 18.19
C ALA A 788 9.86 11.75 18.49
N MET A 789 9.98 10.88 19.50
CA MET A 789 11.23 10.21 19.84
C MET A 789 11.64 9.18 18.77
N ALA A 790 10.69 8.41 18.22
CA ALA A 790 10.93 7.49 17.11
C ALA A 790 11.44 8.23 15.86
N CYS A 791 10.87 9.40 15.55
CA CYS A 791 11.32 10.26 14.45
C CYS A 791 12.75 10.79 14.64
N THR A 792 13.14 11.10 15.89
CA THR A 792 14.42 11.76 16.22
C THR A 792 15.54 10.79 16.60
N THR A 793 15.36 9.50 16.32
CA THR A 793 16.40 8.47 16.53
C THR A 793 17.63 8.76 15.67
N SER A 794 18.83 8.60 16.22
CA SER A 794 20.08 8.99 15.54
C SER A 794 20.31 8.24 14.22
N SER A 795 19.95 6.95 14.17
CA SER A 795 20.08 6.11 12.97
C SER A 795 18.84 6.16 12.10
N SER A 796 19.00 6.52 10.82
CA SER A 796 17.96 6.58 9.79
C SER A 796 17.25 5.25 9.56
N GLN A 797 17.96 4.13 9.77
CA GLN A 797 17.40 2.77 9.68
C GLN A 797 16.39 2.49 10.79
N GLN A 798 16.60 3.06 11.98
CA GLN A 798 15.73 2.90 13.14
C GLN A 798 14.64 3.99 13.24
N ARG A 799 14.78 5.09 12.48
CA ARG A 799 13.76 6.13 12.43
C ARG A 799 12.48 5.60 11.81
N ALA A 800 11.35 6.07 12.33
CA ALA A 800 10.04 5.83 11.72
C ALA A 800 9.97 6.28 10.24
N THR A 801 8.97 5.80 9.51
CA THR A 801 8.59 6.36 8.20
C THR A 801 7.47 7.39 8.39
N MET A 802 7.31 8.34 7.46
CA MET A 802 6.19 9.30 7.55
C MET A 802 4.82 8.61 7.55
N SER A 803 4.68 7.47 6.88
CA SER A 803 3.44 6.67 6.90
C SER A 803 3.14 6.10 8.29
N TYR A 804 4.16 5.60 9.01
CA TYR A 804 4.01 5.17 10.41
C TYR A 804 3.63 6.35 11.30
N VAL A 805 4.35 7.46 11.18
CA VAL A 805 4.12 8.68 11.95
C VAL A 805 2.68 9.18 11.77
N LEU A 806 2.17 9.19 10.54
CA LEU A 806 0.81 9.60 10.24
C LEU A 806 -0.24 8.70 10.90
N THR A 807 -0.05 7.37 10.87
CA THR A 807 -0.95 6.41 11.51
C THR A 807 -1.00 6.61 13.02
N GLU A 808 0.16 6.75 13.66
CA GLU A 808 0.22 6.92 15.10
C GLU A 808 -0.38 8.25 15.55
N LEU A 809 -0.17 9.34 14.80
CA LEU A 809 -0.78 10.64 15.10
C LEU A 809 -2.31 10.64 14.95
N LYS A 810 -2.86 9.89 13.98
CA LYS A 810 -4.32 9.70 13.86
C LYS A 810 -4.88 8.99 15.09
N GLN A 811 -4.19 7.96 15.58
CA GLN A 811 -4.58 7.31 16.83
C GLN A 811 -4.44 8.24 18.05
N CYS A 812 -3.43 9.11 18.10
CA CYS A 812 -3.35 10.16 19.15
C CYS A 812 -4.60 11.04 19.15
N LEU A 813 -5.09 11.43 17.97
CA LEU A 813 -6.30 12.24 17.84
C LEU A 813 -7.55 11.47 18.30
N GLU A 814 -7.67 10.19 17.94
CA GLU A 814 -8.79 9.35 18.39
C GLU A 814 -8.85 9.23 19.92
N ILE A 815 -7.70 9.03 20.56
CA ILE A 815 -7.59 8.99 22.02
C ILE A 815 -8.04 10.32 22.62
N GLU A 816 -7.57 11.45 22.08
CA GLU A 816 -7.93 12.79 22.56
C GLU A 816 -9.44 13.05 22.43
N LEU A 817 -10.04 12.72 21.29
CA LEU A 817 -11.47 12.91 21.03
C LEU A 817 -12.36 12.01 21.90
N SER A 818 -11.83 10.91 22.41
CA SER A 818 -12.57 10.01 23.30
C SER A 818 -12.79 10.58 24.71
N LYS A 819 -12.01 11.59 25.14
CA LYS A 819 -12.15 12.21 26.47
C LYS A 819 -13.51 12.90 26.67
N ASP A 820 -14.05 13.51 25.62
CA ASP A 820 -15.30 14.28 25.65
C ASP A 820 -16.54 13.37 25.81
N ILE A 821 -16.42 12.10 25.42
CA ILE A 821 -17.48 11.08 25.55
C ILE A 821 -17.62 10.63 27.00
N THR A 822 -16.52 10.61 27.77
CA THR A 822 -16.53 10.24 29.19
C THR A 822 -17.00 11.36 30.12
N GLU A 823 -16.78 12.63 29.80
CA GLU A 823 -17.26 13.75 30.63
C GLU A 823 -18.77 13.99 30.50
N THR A 824 -19.36 13.72 29.33
CA THR A 824 -20.82 13.85 29.11
C THR A 824 -21.64 12.79 29.85
N ALA A 825 -21.04 11.71 30.36
CA ALA A 825 -21.72 10.66 31.12
C ALA A 825 -22.02 11.01 32.60
N SER A 826 -21.60 12.18 33.09
CA SER A 826 -21.66 12.54 34.52
C SER A 826 -22.61 13.70 34.90
N ARG A 827 -23.53 14.11 34.02
CA ARG A 827 -24.61 15.06 34.38
C ARG A 827 -26.00 14.39 34.38
N PRO A 828 -26.88 14.69 35.36
CA PRO A 828 -28.23 14.09 35.40
C PRO A 828 -29.05 14.58 34.21
N ALA A 829 -29.69 13.62 33.54
CA ALA A 829 -30.49 13.82 32.34
C ALA A 829 -31.55 14.93 32.52
N GLN A 830 -31.47 15.96 31.67
CA GLN A 830 -32.64 16.72 31.25
C GLN A 830 -32.95 16.34 29.80
N ASN A 831 -34.16 15.82 29.63
CA ASN A 831 -34.76 15.27 28.42
C ASN A 831 -34.41 16.04 27.15
N PHE A 832 -33.64 15.38 26.27
CA PHE A 832 -33.78 15.56 24.82
C PHE A 832 -34.09 14.20 24.22
N HIS A 833 -35.28 14.10 23.63
CA HIS A 833 -35.74 12.93 22.89
C HIS A 833 -34.85 12.73 21.67
N PHE A 834 -34.00 11.71 21.69
CA PHE A 834 -33.37 11.15 20.50
C PHE A 834 -34.07 9.82 20.18
N GLN A 835 -34.85 9.78 19.11
CA GLN A 835 -35.40 8.53 18.59
C GLN A 835 -34.30 7.78 17.84
N SER A 836 -33.75 6.75 18.48
CA SER A 836 -32.89 5.77 17.83
C SER A 836 -33.75 4.84 16.98
N TYR A 837 -33.67 4.95 15.65
CA TYR A 837 -34.20 3.92 14.75
C TYR A 837 -33.11 2.88 14.47
N SER A 838 -33.36 1.68 14.99
CA SER A 838 -32.76 0.41 14.57
C SER A 838 -32.78 0.29 13.05
N SER A 839 -31.62 0.05 12.43
CA SER A 839 -31.54 -0.33 11.02
C SER A 839 -31.59 -1.85 10.91
N THR A 840 -32.81 -2.38 10.89
CA THR A 840 -33.09 -3.71 10.33
C THR A 840 -32.97 -3.61 8.81
N PHE A 841 -32.03 -4.36 8.22
CA PHE A 841 -32.07 -4.67 6.80
C PHE A 841 -33.26 -5.63 6.59
N GLU A 842 -34.35 -5.12 6.02
CA GLU A 842 -35.45 -5.97 5.55
C GLU A 842 -35.00 -6.67 4.27
N MET A 843 -34.58 -7.92 4.42
CA MET A 843 -34.65 -8.92 3.36
C MET A 843 -36.13 -9.26 3.18
N SER A 844 -36.71 -8.93 2.03
CA SER A 844 -38.10 -9.27 1.73
C SER A 844 -38.24 -10.78 1.59
N SER A 845 -38.62 -11.45 2.67
CA SER A 845 -39.16 -12.81 2.64
C SER A 845 -40.58 -12.77 2.10
N ILE A 846 -40.79 -13.30 0.89
CA ILE A 846 -42.06 -13.90 0.53
C ILE A 846 -41.83 -15.40 0.61
N TYR A 847 -42.27 -16.04 1.70
CA TYR A 847 -42.90 -17.37 1.70
C TYR A 847 -43.37 -17.68 3.12
N THR A 848 -44.66 -17.47 3.36
CA THR A 848 -45.44 -18.38 4.20
C THR A 848 -46.58 -18.87 3.34
N ASP A 849 -46.48 -20.11 2.87
CA ASP A 849 -47.57 -21.03 3.16
C ASP A 849 -47.11 -22.49 3.08
N SER A 850 -47.56 -23.21 4.09
CA SER A 850 -47.39 -24.63 4.34
C SER A 850 -47.69 -25.50 3.12
N MET A 851 -46.85 -26.50 2.84
CA MET A 851 -47.32 -27.77 2.30
C MET A 851 -46.37 -28.92 2.65
N ASN A 852 -46.85 -29.74 3.59
CA ASN A 852 -46.61 -31.16 3.83
C ASN A 852 -45.35 -31.86 3.28
N MET A 853 -44.69 -32.55 4.22
CA MET A 853 -44.04 -33.85 3.97
C MET A 853 -45.00 -34.76 3.20
N ASP A 854 -44.69 -35.08 1.96
CA ASP A 854 -44.66 -36.44 1.42
C ASP A 854 -44.39 -36.42 -0.09
N SER A 855 -43.56 -37.38 -0.52
CA SER A 855 -43.16 -37.68 -1.89
C SER A 855 -42.18 -36.68 -2.54
N PHE A 856 -40.91 -37.09 -2.67
CA PHE A 856 -40.44 -37.74 -3.90
C PHE A 856 -39.08 -38.40 -3.63
N THR A 857 -39.09 -39.71 -3.77
CA THR A 857 -37.93 -40.59 -3.87
C THR A 857 -37.03 -40.19 -5.05
N THR A 858 -35.72 -40.01 -4.77
CA THR A 858 -34.50 -40.50 -5.47
C THR A 858 -34.54 -40.93 -6.95
N PRO A 859 -33.41 -40.95 -7.71
CA PRO A 859 -32.03 -41.17 -7.22
C PRO A 859 -30.86 -40.36 -7.83
N LEU A 860 -29.81 -40.24 -7.00
CA LEU A 860 -28.36 -40.39 -7.27
C LEU A 860 -27.81 -40.16 -8.69
N ALA A 861 -26.82 -39.27 -8.76
CA ALA A 861 -25.44 -39.55 -9.20
C ALA A 861 -24.56 -38.48 -8.52
N ARG A 862 -23.82 -38.77 -7.45
CA ARG A 862 -22.61 -39.60 -7.27
C ARG A 862 -21.39 -39.06 -8.00
#